data_AF-A0A378PAX4-F1
#
_entry.id   AF-A0A378PAX4-F1
#
_cell.length_a   1.000
_cell.length_b   1.000
_cell.length_c   1.000
_cell.angle_alpha   90.00
_cell.angle_beta   90.00
_cell.angle_gamma   90.00
#
_symmetry.space_group_name_H-M   'P 1'
#
loop_
_entity.id
_entity.type
_entity.pdbx_description
1 polymer ?
#
loop_
_entity_poly.entity_id
_entity_poly.type
_entity_poly.pdbx_seq_one_letter_code
_entity_poly.pdbx_strand_id
1 'polypeptide(L)'
;MLKKDFHHVLRNYFLIFFLLVFSPFALFAQHEQHGAATPTETSSKTTLSQSKPTGKKTEQQTAKKKPARAIKPLSLPRGPARTINLVVAYKTVYFAGKPRRAIAVNGQIPAPTLHFKEGEQVTINVYNHLDKETSIHWHGLLVPWQMDGVENVSQKAIPPGGVFHYRFTLYQRGTYWYHAHAKAQEQEGLYGAFLIDPPRPPAYQYSKDYVVVLSDWSNTPADNVFANLKKDGDYYSPRFPLQPSLMKFLHDYRKAPAKERKELIADYKMMQQMRMSIYDLSDIAYDAYLLNGQPKSSPWTAPVRVGDTVRLRFIGAGASTIYHVKIPDAKMEMVHSQGNDVRPYLIDDFWIAPGETYDVLVKIQKNRPYIIYAESIDTLGKVYGALVTNLKQPVDYQHIVPFPEPLPVTREMMANMMKSGMNHGSMAKNNNSMKNGQSTTMKQSMPSHSKTMSSQGNQHNMSAMTSQNSPGNTKHSNHSMSSMKQDQGMSGMNHASMLKNKMSTAPSSSMNESTSASRPMKPKGMPPMSSMSTGSMESQSATQTKHATMAGDGGMQDDTMNNGMSMDNGMTMPIEPTIIGDTISAPNSISAKTVGTKYQQLTAAVPTNNPDIPVDGIIRMELFGYMDRYIWMINGLPEYKAKPIVIEPGKRYRIIFTNNSMMRHPMHIHGHWFILRNGHGVYDPLLHTIEVDPGATAVADFDTEASGQWFFHCHHLFHMTSGMARVFQYETIIDVVNGKAKPETEIAPTPYINRPIVRVDEVMPIDKALITHPAGHHQGFYRANFLEVNEDPFHNAQEMTFRGYYGTDYQKLQLYTEDAEIYQGIVENADIDVFYWHLISQFWAVKGGVNYFYRPGGPYWQPGIGIEGLMPYYIDTNIRTYYRDGSVKFDIQLSRATQLTNNFFFLTGIRSILATHTVVENELGSGLNQMRYIIRPYYRVMPGLNVYTEFEYDKDYGAYKRILTDLGESATQTTLSFGVAVIF
;
A
#
# COMPACT_ATOMS: atom_id res chain seq x y z
N MET A 1 -32.50 43.38 0.86
CA MET A 1 -31.10 43.50 0.38
C MET A 1 -30.49 42.15 0.05
N LEU A 2 -30.52 41.17 0.98
CA LEU A 2 -30.02 39.77 0.91
C LEU A 2 -30.14 38.91 -0.38
N LYS A 3 -30.71 39.38 -1.49
CA LYS A 3 -30.86 38.62 -2.75
C LYS A 3 -29.94 39.08 -3.89
N LYS A 4 -29.27 40.23 -3.77
CA LYS A 4 -28.33 40.73 -4.81
C LYS A 4 -26.90 40.25 -4.58
N ASP A 5 -26.47 40.18 -3.32
CA ASP A 5 -25.06 39.91 -2.98
C ASP A 5 -24.68 38.45 -3.25
N PHE A 6 -25.58 37.50 -2.94
CA PHE A 6 -25.37 36.07 -3.19
C PHE A 6 -25.15 35.72 -4.68
N HIS A 7 -25.70 36.50 -5.62
CA HIS A 7 -25.42 36.33 -7.06
C HIS A 7 -24.09 36.97 -7.50
N HIS A 8 -23.59 37.96 -6.78
CA HIS A 8 -22.28 38.55 -7.03
C HIS A 8 -21.15 37.64 -6.52
N VAL A 9 -21.31 37.10 -5.31
CA VAL A 9 -20.40 36.13 -4.69
C VAL A 9 -20.24 34.90 -5.62
N LEU A 10 -21.34 34.23 -5.99
CA LEU A 10 -21.26 33.04 -6.87
C LEU A 10 -20.58 33.31 -8.21
N ARG A 11 -20.77 34.51 -8.80
CA ARG A 11 -20.20 34.86 -10.11
C ARG A 11 -18.69 35.14 -10.03
N ASN A 12 -18.21 35.71 -8.92
CA ASN A 12 -16.80 35.97 -8.70
C ASN A 12 -16.03 34.67 -8.42
N TYR A 13 -16.58 33.78 -7.59
CA TYR A 13 -16.02 32.44 -7.39
C TYR A 13 -15.95 31.63 -8.69
N PHE A 14 -16.96 31.73 -9.58
CA PHE A 14 -16.94 31.03 -10.87
C PHE A 14 -15.87 31.57 -11.83
N LEU A 15 -15.53 32.86 -11.77
CA LEU A 15 -14.47 33.45 -12.60
C LEU A 15 -13.06 33.05 -12.12
N ILE A 16 -12.83 33.05 -10.80
CA ILE A 16 -11.57 32.61 -10.19
C ILE A 16 -11.34 31.12 -10.47
N PHE A 17 -12.39 30.29 -10.36
CA PHE A 17 -12.35 28.87 -10.72
C PHE A 17 -12.03 28.64 -12.20
N PHE A 18 -12.47 29.52 -13.12
CA PHE A 18 -12.17 29.39 -14.54
C PHE A 18 -10.72 29.81 -14.90
N LEU A 19 -10.22 30.88 -14.27
CA LEU A 19 -8.88 31.41 -14.51
C LEU A 19 -7.75 30.52 -13.93
N LEU A 20 -8.00 29.81 -12.84
CA LEU A 20 -7.03 28.87 -12.26
C LEU A 20 -6.98 27.50 -12.96
N VAL A 21 -8.03 27.12 -13.69
CA VAL A 21 -8.14 25.76 -14.28
C VAL A 21 -7.75 25.72 -15.78
N PHE A 22 -7.80 26.84 -16.51
CA PHE A 22 -7.48 26.86 -17.95
C PHE A 22 -6.59 28.04 -18.40
N SER A 23 -5.26 27.82 -18.38
CA SER A 23 -4.32 28.46 -19.31
C SER A 23 -2.99 27.69 -19.39
N PRO A 24 -2.76 26.90 -20.45
CA PRO A 24 -1.44 26.37 -20.77
C PRO A 24 -0.71 27.32 -21.74
N PHE A 25 0.57 27.57 -21.52
CA PHE A 25 1.47 27.96 -22.61
C PHE A 25 2.75 27.13 -22.61
N ALA A 26 2.96 26.45 -23.72
CA ALA A 26 4.22 25.82 -24.07
C ALA A 26 5.09 26.82 -24.82
N LEU A 27 6.41 26.77 -24.60
CA LEU A 27 7.43 27.09 -25.60
C LEU A 27 8.81 26.75 -25.03
N PHE A 28 9.45 25.72 -25.58
CA PHE A 28 10.80 25.80 -26.15
C PHE A 28 11.06 24.54 -26.96
N ALA A 29 11.48 24.71 -28.22
CA ALA A 29 11.85 23.62 -29.10
C ALA A 29 13.10 24.01 -29.90
N GLN A 30 13.89 22.98 -30.20
CA GLN A 30 14.95 22.91 -31.21
C GLN A 30 16.19 23.83 -31.07
N HIS A 31 17.35 23.16 -31.07
CA HIS A 31 18.39 23.52 -32.01
C HIS A 31 18.98 22.23 -32.62
N GLU A 32 19.08 22.18 -33.94
CA GLU A 32 19.81 21.13 -34.66
C GLU A 32 21.31 21.45 -34.67
N GLN A 33 22.17 20.43 -34.87
CA GLN A 33 23.12 20.47 -35.99
C GLN A 33 23.72 19.09 -36.37
N HIS A 34 24.24 19.05 -37.60
CA HIS A 34 24.67 17.87 -38.35
C HIS A 34 26.00 17.24 -37.89
N GLY A 35 26.23 15.99 -38.30
CA GLY A 35 27.57 15.38 -38.34
C GLY A 35 27.57 13.94 -38.84
N ALA A 36 27.79 13.73 -40.15
CA ALA A 36 27.92 12.40 -40.75
C ALA A 36 29.39 12.09 -41.08
N ALA A 37 29.83 10.84 -40.88
CA ALA A 37 30.84 10.15 -41.70
C ALA A 37 30.94 8.65 -41.30
N THR A 38 31.33 7.81 -42.25
CA THR A 38 31.32 6.34 -42.14
C THR A 38 32.77 5.78 -42.13
N PRO A 39 33.04 4.47 -42.34
CA PRO A 39 33.83 3.66 -41.41
C PRO A 39 35.30 3.47 -41.83
N THR A 40 36.06 2.71 -41.04
CA THR A 40 37.19 1.95 -41.61
C THR A 40 37.42 0.64 -40.86
N GLU A 41 37.50 -0.46 -41.61
CA GLU A 41 38.01 -1.74 -41.14
C GLU A 41 39.53 -1.66 -40.95
N THR A 42 40.11 -2.48 -40.08
CA THR A 42 41.10 -3.48 -40.54
C THR A 42 41.43 -4.53 -39.48
N SER A 43 41.71 -5.73 -39.96
CA SER A 43 42.13 -6.89 -39.17
C SER A 43 43.64 -6.92 -38.92
N SER A 44 44.06 -7.58 -37.84
CA SER A 44 45.24 -8.47 -37.91
C SER A 44 45.21 -9.56 -36.84
N LYS A 45 45.40 -10.81 -37.28
CA LYS A 45 45.65 -12.01 -36.44
C LYS A 45 47.06 -11.97 -35.84
N THR A 46 47.32 -12.78 -34.81
CA THR A 46 48.51 -13.67 -34.58
C THR A 46 48.67 -13.92 -33.06
N THR A 47 49.16 -15.03 -32.50
CA THR A 47 49.13 -16.50 -32.77
C THR A 47 49.70 -17.20 -31.51
N LEU A 48 49.13 -18.35 -31.10
CA LEU A 48 49.66 -19.41 -30.21
C LEU A 48 50.70 -19.10 -29.09
N SER A 49 50.39 -19.56 -27.88
CA SER A 49 51.26 -20.53 -27.18
C SER A 49 50.47 -21.38 -26.18
N GLN A 50 50.93 -22.62 -25.95
CA GLN A 50 50.32 -23.60 -25.02
C GLN A 50 51.19 -23.78 -23.77
N SER A 51 50.57 -23.99 -22.60
CA SER A 51 51.18 -24.81 -21.55
C SER A 51 50.13 -25.34 -20.55
N LYS A 52 50.01 -26.67 -20.43
CA LYS A 52 49.54 -27.33 -19.20
C LYS A 52 50.71 -27.36 -18.18
N PRO A 53 50.44 -27.43 -16.87
CA PRO A 53 50.49 -28.76 -16.25
C PRO A 53 49.42 -29.06 -15.17
N THR A 54 49.33 -30.34 -14.88
CA THR A 54 48.52 -31.06 -13.88
C THR A 54 48.88 -30.77 -12.40
N GLY A 55 47.96 -30.98 -11.44
CA GLY A 55 48.40 -31.26 -10.07
C GLY A 55 47.40 -31.43 -8.92
N LYS A 56 46.82 -32.64 -8.78
CA LYS A 56 46.39 -33.31 -7.52
C LYS A 56 45.14 -32.85 -6.72
N LYS A 57 44.47 -33.88 -6.20
CA LYS A 57 43.32 -33.90 -5.28
C LYS A 57 43.79 -33.90 -3.82
N THR A 58 42.90 -33.51 -2.91
CA THR A 58 42.88 -34.03 -1.53
C THR A 58 41.44 -34.38 -1.16
N GLU A 59 41.21 -35.61 -0.69
CA GLU A 59 39.90 -36.08 -0.23
C GLU A 59 39.71 -35.81 1.27
N GLN A 60 38.49 -35.51 1.71
CA GLN A 60 38.07 -35.68 3.10
C GLN A 60 36.73 -36.43 3.18
N GLN A 61 36.81 -37.64 3.74
CA GLN A 61 35.69 -38.43 4.26
C GLN A 61 35.50 -38.07 5.74
N THR A 62 34.35 -38.19 6.42
CA THR A 62 32.96 -38.51 6.06
C THR A 62 32.07 -38.18 7.27
N ALA A 63 30.79 -37.87 7.05
CA ALA A 63 29.74 -38.13 8.05
C ALA A 63 28.45 -38.59 7.34
N LYS A 64 28.22 -39.91 7.26
CA LYS A 64 27.10 -40.48 6.51
C LYS A 64 25.76 -40.32 7.27
N LYS A 65 25.01 -39.25 6.98
CA LYS A 65 23.55 -39.28 7.16
C LYS A 65 22.94 -40.23 6.12
N LYS A 66 21.95 -41.03 6.51
CA LYS A 66 21.23 -41.92 5.58
C LYS A 66 20.57 -41.08 4.49
N PRO A 67 20.73 -41.39 3.19
CA PRO A 67 20.07 -40.63 2.14
C PRO A 67 18.56 -40.82 2.23
N ALA A 68 17.81 -39.72 2.20
CA ALA A 68 16.40 -39.76 1.86
C ALA A 68 16.22 -40.47 0.51
N ARG A 69 15.13 -41.24 0.37
CA ARG A 69 14.89 -42.08 -0.81
C ARG A 69 14.82 -41.20 -2.06
N ALA A 70 15.87 -41.25 -2.89
CA ALA A 70 16.04 -40.34 -4.01
C ALA A 70 14.84 -40.42 -4.98
N ILE A 71 14.03 -39.36 -5.00
CA ILE A 71 12.95 -39.21 -5.96
C ILE A 71 13.60 -38.95 -7.32
N LYS A 72 13.28 -39.76 -8.33
CA LYS A 72 13.85 -39.58 -9.67
C LYS A 72 13.38 -38.25 -10.27
N PRO A 73 14.25 -37.49 -10.96
CA PRO A 73 13.82 -36.32 -11.72
C PRO A 73 12.72 -36.68 -12.72
N LEU A 74 11.83 -35.72 -12.98
CA LEU A 74 10.86 -35.82 -14.06
C LEU A 74 11.58 -35.72 -15.42
N SER A 75 10.88 -36.00 -16.52
CA SER A 75 11.36 -35.67 -17.86
C SER A 75 10.73 -34.36 -18.31
N LEU A 76 11.52 -33.40 -18.80
CA LEU A 76 10.96 -32.18 -19.41
C LEU A 76 10.22 -32.54 -20.71
N PRO A 77 8.93 -32.21 -20.85
CA PRO A 77 8.20 -32.46 -22.08
C PRO A 77 8.70 -31.56 -23.21
N ARG A 78 8.60 -32.05 -24.44
CA ARG A 78 8.86 -31.28 -25.67
C ARG A 78 7.63 -31.35 -26.56
N GLY A 79 6.97 -30.21 -26.72
CA GLY A 79 5.78 -30.02 -27.54
C GLY A 79 6.06 -29.26 -28.85
N PRO A 80 5.02 -29.07 -29.67
CA PRO A 80 5.11 -28.26 -30.88
C PRO A 80 5.45 -26.79 -30.57
N ALA A 81 5.99 -26.10 -31.57
CA ALA A 81 6.10 -24.65 -31.53
C ALA A 81 4.75 -24.01 -31.88
N ARG A 82 4.36 -22.97 -31.13
CA ARG A 82 3.14 -22.18 -31.37
C ARG A 82 3.47 -20.69 -31.35
N THR A 83 2.96 -19.98 -32.34
CA THR A 83 3.05 -18.51 -32.41
C THR A 83 1.66 -17.91 -32.24
N ILE A 84 1.55 -16.88 -31.40
CA ILE A 84 0.31 -16.09 -31.23
C ILE A 84 0.63 -14.59 -31.29
N ASN A 85 -0.37 -13.81 -31.68
CA ASN A 85 -0.27 -12.35 -31.79
C ASN A 85 -1.26 -11.69 -30.81
N LEU A 86 -0.76 -10.77 -30.01
CA LEU A 86 -1.52 -9.92 -29.10
C LEU A 86 -1.37 -8.47 -29.56
N VAL A 87 -2.47 -7.83 -29.91
CA VAL A 87 -2.52 -6.41 -30.27
C VAL A 87 -3.09 -5.65 -29.08
N VAL A 88 -2.25 -4.88 -28.40
CA VAL A 88 -2.63 -3.99 -27.30
C VAL A 88 -3.12 -2.68 -27.90
N ALA A 89 -4.39 -2.36 -27.71
CA ALA A 89 -5.02 -1.19 -28.32
C ALA A 89 -6.13 -0.59 -27.42
N TYR A 90 -6.48 0.67 -27.69
CA TYR A 90 -7.58 1.32 -26.97
C TYR A 90 -8.97 0.84 -27.42
N LYS A 91 -9.88 0.71 -26.46
CA LYS A 91 -11.30 0.39 -26.66
C LYS A 91 -12.17 1.27 -25.76
N THR A 92 -13.34 1.71 -26.23
CA THR A 92 -14.32 2.38 -25.35
C THR A 92 -15.20 1.35 -24.64
N VAL A 93 -15.36 1.49 -23.33
CA VAL A 93 -16.20 0.64 -22.46
C VAL A 93 -17.18 1.48 -21.64
N TYR A 94 -18.17 0.81 -21.04
CA TYR A 94 -19.30 1.42 -20.32
C TYR A 94 -19.56 0.76 -18.96
N PHE A 95 -18.55 0.09 -18.38
CA PHE A 95 -18.68 -0.77 -17.18
C PHE A 95 -19.35 -0.09 -15.97
N ALA A 96 -19.10 1.21 -15.79
CA ALA A 96 -19.69 2.04 -14.75
C ALA A 96 -20.59 3.16 -15.33
N GLY A 97 -21.35 2.85 -16.40
CA GLY A 97 -22.38 3.71 -16.98
C GLY A 97 -21.89 4.92 -17.78
N LYS A 98 -20.61 5.25 -17.73
CA LYS A 98 -19.98 6.33 -18.51
C LYS A 98 -19.05 5.74 -19.60
N PRO A 99 -18.99 6.34 -20.81
CA PRO A 99 -17.98 5.96 -21.80
C PRO A 99 -16.58 6.30 -21.28
N ARG A 100 -15.69 5.31 -21.20
CA ARG A 100 -14.28 5.49 -20.81
C ARG A 100 -13.37 4.70 -21.77
N ARG A 101 -12.21 5.28 -22.08
CA ARG A 101 -11.14 4.63 -22.84
C ARG A 101 -10.42 3.62 -21.94
N ALA A 102 -10.43 2.36 -22.35
CA ALA A 102 -9.79 1.21 -21.72
C ALA A 102 -8.70 0.65 -22.63
N ILE A 103 -7.77 -0.12 -22.07
CA ILE A 103 -6.77 -0.88 -22.82
C ILE A 103 -7.30 -2.31 -22.98
N ALA A 104 -7.38 -2.77 -24.22
CA ALA A 104 -7.87 -4.08 -24.59
C ALA A 104 -6.81 -4.83 -25.41
N VAL A 105 -6.79 -6.16 -25.29
CA VAL A 105 -5.94 -7.02 -26.12
C VAL A 105 -6.83 -7.73 -27.14
N ASN A 106 -6.49 -7.64 -28.43
CA ASN A 106 -7.30 -8.18 -29.53
C ASN A 106 -8.79 -7.76 -29.43
N GLY A 107 -9.05 -6.53 -28.96
CA GLY A 107 -10.39 -5.96 -28.78
C GLY A 107 -11.20 -6.49 -27.59
N GLN A 108 -10.60 -7.27 -26.67
CA GLN A 108 -11.27 -7.91 -25.55
C GLN A 108 -10.75 -7.43 -24.18
N ILE A 109 -11.66 -7.36 -23.20
CA ILE A 109 -11.40 -7.15 -21.77
C ILE A 109 -12.36 -8.10 -21.02
N PRO A 110 -11.87 -9.11 -20.27
CA PRO A 110 -10.46 -9.48 -20.14
C PRO A 110 -9.84 -9.82 -21.49
N ALA A 111 -8.53 -9.71 -21.59
CA ALA A 111 -7.75 -10.15 -22.73
C ALA A 111 -7.97 -11.65 -23.01
N PRO A 112 -7.78 -12.12 -24.27
CA PRO A 112 -8.12 -13.48 -24.65
C PRO A 112 -7.43 -14.53 -23.78
N THR A 113 -8.17 -15.55 -23.33
CA THR A 113 -7.59 -16.69 -22.62
C THR A 113 -6.56 -17.38 -23.51
N LEU A 114 -5.30 -17.41 -23.06
CA LEU A 114 -4.24 -18.15 -23.70
C LEU A 114 -4.26 -19.57 -23.16
N HIS A 115 -4.36 -20.56 -24.04
CA HIS A 115 -4.48 -21.97 -23.64
C HIS A 115 -3.46 -22.83 -24.39
N PHE A 116 -2.58 -23.44 -23.61
CA PHE A 116 -1.42 -24.20 -24.06
C PHE A 116 -1.33 -25.55 -23.33
N LYS A 117 -0.32 -26.35 -23.70
CA LYS A 117 0.00 -27.63 -23.04
C LYS A 117 1.43 -27.61 -22.49
N GLU A 118 1.66 -28.35 -21.41
CA GLU A 118 2.99 -28.54 -20.83
C GLU A 118 3.97 -29.07 -21.91
N GLY A 119 5.08 -28.36 -22.09
CA GLY A 119 6.13 -28.63 -23.07
C GLY A 119 6.03 -27.84 -24.38
N GLU A 120 4.93 -27.12 -24.66
CA GLU A 120 4.84 -26.28 -25.88
C GLU A 120 5.88 -25.15 -25.87
N GLN A 121 6.51 -24.94 -27.02
CA GLN A 121 7.43 -23.81 -27.26
C GLN A 121 6.60 -22.64 -27.78
N VAL A 122 6.52 -21.54 -27.04
CA VAL A 122 5.64 -20.41 -27.37
C VAL A 122 6.44 -19.22 -27.88
N THR A 123 5.93 -18.58 -28.93
CA THR A 123 6.32 -17.23 -29.36
C THR A 123 5.09 -16.34 -29.28
N ILE A 124 5.11 -15.35 -28.39
CA ILE A 124 4.01 -14.41 -28.18
C ILE A 124 4.47 -13.05 -28.67
N ASN A 125 3.91 -12.61 -29.80
CA ASN A 125 4.21 -11.31 -30.40
C ASN A 125 3.25 -10.28 -29.83
N VAL A 126 3.76 -9.33 -29.03
CA VAL A 126 2.96 -8.25 -28.44
C VAL A 126 3.19 -6.98 -29.23
N TYR A 127 2.17 -6.54 -29.96
CA TYR A 127 2.15 -5.31 -30.76
C TYR A 127 1.52 -4.20 -29.93
N ASN A 128 2.24 -3.08 -29.75
CA ASN A 128 1.76 -1.93 -29.01
C ASN A 128 1.13 -0.89 -29.98
N HIS A 129 -0.19 -0.77 -29.98
CA HIS A 129 -0.93 0.26 -30.72
C HIS A 129 -1.48 1.38 -29.79
N LEU A 130 -0.89 1.58 -28.61
CA LEU A 130 -1.19 2.68 -27.70
C LEU A 130 -0.38 3.94 -28.06
N ASP A 131 -0.75 5.07 -27.45
CA ASP A 131 0.01 6.33 -27.45
C ASP A 131 1.07 6.38 -26.32
N LYS A 132 1.24 5.28 -25.57
CA LYS A 132 2.17 5.09 -24.46
C LYS A 132 2.95 3.77 -24.64
N GLU A 133 4.10 3.66 -23.97
CA GLU A 133 4.82 2.39 -23.84
C GLU A 133 4.01 1.32 -23.07
N THR A 134 4.33 0.04 -23.23
CA THR A 134 3.65 -1.08 -22.54
C THR A 134 4.57 -2.28 -22.36
N SER A 135 4.21 -3.23 -21.51
CA SER A 135 4.88 -4.52 -21.32
C SER A 135 3.87 -5.55 -20.81
N ILE A 136 4.17 -6.84 -20.93
CA ILE A 136 3.31 -7.93 -20.44
C ILE A 136 4.09 -8.83 -19.48
N HIS A 137 3.62 -8.94 -18.23
CA HIS A 137 4.11 -9.94 -17.28
C HIS A 137 3.30 -11.23 -17.37
N TRP A 138 3.99 -12.37 -17.25
CA TRP A 138 3.45 -13.72 -17.27
C TRP A 138 3.33 -14.27 -15.85
N HIS A 139 2.31 -13.79 -15.12
CA HIS A 139 2.18 -13.97 -13.67
C HIS A 139 2.30 -15.43 -13.22
N GLY A 140 3.34 -15.69 -12.42
CA GLY A 140 3.64 -17.00 -11.84
C GLY A 140 4.34 -17.98 -12.81
N LEU A 141 4.74 -17.58 -14.02
CA LEU A 141 5.48 -18.43 -14.94
C LEU A 141 7.01 -18.36 -14.73
N LEU A 142 7.66 -19.50 -14.93
CA LEU A 142 9.11 -19.68 -14.93
C LEU A 142 9.64 -19.57 -16.36
N VAL A 143 9.92 -18.34 -16.77
CA VAL A 143 10.46 -17.98 -18.09
C VAL A 143 11.95 -17.63 -18.00
N PRO A 144 12.71 -17.52 -19.11
CA PRO A 144 13.99 -16.82 -19.10
C PRO A 144 13.77 -15.36 -18.67
N TRP A 145 14.62 -14.81 -17.81
CA TRP A 145 14.32 -13.53 -17.13
C TRP A 145 14.05 -12.36 -18.08
N GLN A 146 14.71 -12.26 -19.25
CA GLN A 146 14.42 -11.20 -20.25
C GLN A 146 13.02 -11.29 -20.90
N MET A 147 12.29 -12.40 -20.67
CA MET A 147 10.93 -12.62 -21.16
C MET A 147 9.88 -12.38 -20.07
N ASP A 148 10.27 -11.92 -18.88
CA ASP A 148 9.42 -11.79 -17.71
C ASP A 148 8.46 -10.59 -17.74
N GLY A 149 8.81 -9.48 -18.42
CA GLY A 149 7.86 -8.40 -18.69
C GLY A 149 8.00 -7.10 -17.88
N VAL A 150 8.91 -7.01 -16.91
CA VAL A 150 9.03 -5.84 -16.03
C VAL A 150 9.89 -4.75 -16.68
N GLU A 151 9.31 -3.57 -16.83
CA GLU A 151 9.99 -2.40 -17.40
C GLU A 151 11.20 -2.00 -16.54
N ASN A 152 12.35 -1.78 -17.19
CA ASN A 152 13.62 -1.38 -16.56
C ASN A 152 14.23 -2.38 -15.55
N VAL A 153 13.66 -3.58 -15.41
CA VAL A 153 14.20 -4.66 -14.57
C VAL A 153 14.53 -5.90 -15.40
N SER A 154 13.56 -6.49 -16.10
CA SER A 154 13.81 -7.65 -16.99
C SER A 154 13.93 -7.25 -18.46
N GLN A 155 13.25 -6.19 -18.89
CA GLN A 155 13.31 -5.70 -20.26
C GLN A 155 13.11 -4.18 -20.38
N LYS A 156 13.34 -3.64 -21.57
CA LYS A 156 12.81 -2.32 -21.93
C LYS A 156 11.32 -2.42 -22.26
N ALA A 157 10.60 -1.33 -22.02
CA ALA A 157 9.21 -1.18 -22.44
C ALA A 157 9.06 -1.30 -23.97
N ILE A 158 7.91 -1.80 -24.43
CA ILE A 158 7.54 -1.86 -25.84
C ILE A 158 7.06 -0.46 -26.25
N PRO A 159 7.78 0.27 -27.13
CA PRO A 159 7.42 1.63 -27.47
C PRO A 159 6.10 1.70 -28.28
N PRO A 160 5.43 2.87 -28.35
CA PRO A 160 4.30 3.09 -29.25
C PRO A 160 4.61 2.65 -30.69
N GLY A 161 3.73 1.86 -31.30
CA GLY A 161 3.93 1.26 -32.63
C GLY A 161 4.95 0.11 -32.68
N GLY A 162 5.59 -0.23 -31.56
CA GLY A 162 6.58 -1.29 -31.45
C GLY A 162 6.00 -2.69 -31.29
N VAL A 163 6.90 -3.68 -31.34
CA VAL A 163 6.59 -5.09 -31.09
C VAL A 163 7.68 -5.73 -30.23
N PHE A 164 7.29 -6.64 -29.33
CA PHE A 164 8.23 -7.52 -28.62
C PHE A 164 7.85 -8.98 -28.84
N HIS A 165 8.87 -9.85 -28.86
CA HIS A 165 8.75 -11.26 -29.18
C HIS A 165 9.11 -12.11 -27.96
N TYR A 166 8.12 -12.37 -27.10
CA TYR A 166 8.30 -13.25 -25.95
C TYR A 166 8.50 -14.69 -26.43
N ARG A 167 9.61 -15.33 -26.07
CA ARG A 167 9.99 -16.68 -26.55
C ARG A 167 10.47 -17.55 -25.40
N PHE A 168 9.69 -18.59 -25.08
CA PHE A 168 10.02 -19.52 -23.99
C PHE A 168 9.32 -20.88 -24.18
N THR A 169 9.66 -21.86 -23.34
CA THR A 169 8.99 -23.17 -23.31
C THR A 169 8.20 -23.30 -22.02
N LEU A 170 6.99 -23.85 -22.10
CA LEU A 170 6.08 -23.97 -20.96
C LEU A 170 6.37 -25.24 -20.15
N TYR A 171 7.20 -25.14 -19.11
CA TYR A 171 7.53 -26.29 -18.24
C TYR A 171 6.58 -26.49 -17.05
N GLN A 172 5.63 -25.58 -16.85
CA GLN A 172 4.60 -25.64 -15.83
C GLN A 172 3.25 -26.10 -16.39
N ARG A 173 2.32 -26.42 -15.49
CA ARG A 173 0.89 -26.67 -15.73
C ARG A 173 0.06 -25.90 -14.71
N GLY A 174 -1.21 -25.62 -15.00
CA GLY A 174 -2.17 -25.00 -14.07
C GLY A 174 -2.85 -23.72 -14.59
N THR A 175 -3.57 -23.05 -13.69
CA THR A 175 -4.20 -21.72 -13.89
C THR A 175 -3.23 -20.60 -13.52
N TYR A 176 -2.87 -19.79 -14.51
CA TYR A 176 -2.08 -18.56 -14.40
C TYR A 176 -2.82 -17.42 -15.12
N TRP A 177 -2.19 -16.25 -15.19
CA TRP A 177 -2.73 -15.09 -15.89
C TRP A 177 -1.60 -14.20 -16.41
N TYR A 178 -1.93 -13.18 -17.17
CA TYR A 178 -0.98 -12.20 -17.71
C TYR A 178 -1.60 -10.80 -17.64
N HIS A 179 -0.78 -9.78 -17.41
CA HIS A 179 -1.23 -8.41 -17.22
C HIS A 179 -0.13 -7.41 -17.60
N ALA A 180 -0.45 -6.13 -17.62
CA ALA A 180 0.55 -5.10 -17.84
C ALA A 180 1.48 -4.94 -16.64
N HIS A 181 2.79 -4.91 -16.88
CA HIS A 181 3.78 -4.45 -15.91
C HIS A 181 4.30 -3.04 -16.26
N ALA A 182 3.41 -2.26 -16.89
CA ALA A 182 3.65 -0.93 -17.42
C ALA A 182 2.73 0.07 -16.74
N LYS A 183 3.28 0.83 -15.78
CA LYS A 183 2.53 1.81 -14.98
C LYS A 183 1.28 1.14 -14.37
N ALA A 184 0.12 1.78 -14.46
CA ALA A 184 -1.14 1.23 -13.96
C ALA A 184 -2.09 0.75 -15.08
N GLN A 185 -1.56 0.25 -16.20
CA GLN A 185 -2.35 -0.20 -17.37
C GLN A 185 -3.25 -1.42 -17.09
N GLU A 186 -2.91 -2.23 -16.09
CA GLU A 186 -3.75 -3.32 -15.58
C GLU A 186 -5.13 -2.80 -15.15
N GLN A 187 -5.17 -1.74 -14.32
CA GLN A 187 -6.41 -1.07 -13.89
C GLN A 187 -7.21 -0.46 -15.05
N GLU A 188 -6.56 -0.17 -16.19
CA GLU A 188 -7.24 0.31 -17.41
C GLU A 188 -7.74 -0.83 -18.32
N GLY A 189 -7.56 -2.10 -17.95
CA GLY A 189 -8.15 -3.27 -18.64
C GLY A 189 -7.15 -4.30 -19.19
N LEU A 190 -5.84 -4.07 -19.05
CA LEU A 190 -4.82 -4.95 -19.62
C LEU A 190 -4.49 -6.14 -18.70
N TYR A 191 -5.38 -7.14 -18.69
CA TYR A 191 -5.20 -8.43 -18.00
C TYR A 191 -5.97 -9.56 -18.72
N GLY A 192 -5.48 -10.80 -18.65
CA GLY A 192 -6.11 -11.98 -19.26
C GLY A 192 -5.65 -13.31 -18.66
N ALA A 193 -6.39 -14.39 -18.91
CA ALA A 193 -6.10 -15.70 -18.33
C ALA A 193 -5.04 -16.49 -19.14
N PHE A 194 -4.19 -17.26 -18.45
CA PHE A 194 -3.15 -18.10 -19.05
C PHE A 194 -3.27 -19.53 -18.49
N LEU A 195 -3.72 -20.47 -19.31
CA LEU A 195 -3.96 -21.85 -18.93
C LEU A 195 -2.94 -22.78 -19.57
N ILE A 196 -2.37 -23.69 -18.79
CA ILE A 196 -1.46 -24.72 -19.30
C ILE A 196 -1.94 -26.09 -18.85
N ASP A 197 -2.39 -26.91 -19.80
CA ASP A 197 -2.93 -28.23 -19.52
C ASP A 197 -1.81 -29.24 -19.17
N PRO A 198 -2.03 -30.11 -18.16
CA PRO A 198 -1.14 -31.21 -17.87
C PRO A 198 -1.17 -32.29 -18.98
N PRO A 199 -0.07 -33.05 -19.20
CA PRO A 199 -0.03 -34.15 -20.18
C PRO A 199 -0.88 -35.37 -19.76
N ARG A 200 -1.37 -35.40 -18.51
CA ARG A 200 -2.30 -36.39 -17.97
C ARG A 200 -3.39 -35.66 -17.19
N PRO A 201 -4.66 -36.09 -17.25
CA PRO A 201 -5.72 -35.49 -16.44
C PRO A 201 -5.37 -35.47 -14.94
N PRO A 202 -5.87 -34.48 -14.18
CA PRO A 202 -5.70 -34.45 -12.73
C PRO A 202 -6.42 -35.63 -12.06
N ALA A 203 -6.12 -35.86 -10.78
CA ALA A 203 -6.72 -36.96 -10.02
C ALA A 203 -8.23 -36.79 -9.77
N TYR A 204 -8.72 -35.55 -9.83
CA TYR A 204 -10.15 -35.22 -9.71
C TYR A 204 -10.83 -35.14 -11.10
N GLN A 205 -12.14 -35.40 -11.13
CA GLN A 205 -12.93 -35.41 -12.37
C GLN A 205 -13.86 -34.20 -12.46
N TYR A 206 -14.02 -33.66 -13.68
CA TYR A 206 -14.94 -32.59 -14.02
C TYR A 206 -15.48 -32.82 -15.44
N SER A 207 -16.71 -32.38 -15.71
CA SER A 207 -17.37 -32.44 -17.02
C SER A 207 -17.47 -31.07 -17.70
N LYS A 208 -17.19 -29.99 -16.96
CA LYS A 208 -17.14 -28.60 -17.42
C LYS A 208 -15.93 -27.90 -16.80
N ASP A 209 -15.35 -26.97 -17.55
CA ASP A 209 -14.24 -26.12 -17.11
C ASP A 209 -14.52 -24.69 -17.55
N TYR A 210 -14.56 -23.75 -16.61
CA TYR A 210 -14.81 -22.33 -16.88
C TYR A 210 -13.83 -21.44 -16.12
N VAL A 211 -13.33 -20.40 -16.79
CA VAL A 211 -12.51 -19.35 -16.17
C VAL A 211 -13.42 -18.28 -15.57
N VAL A 212 -13.03 -17.76 -14.41
CA VAL A 212 -13.70 -16.68 -13.68
C VAL A 212 -12.66 -15.62 -13.31
N VAL A 213 -12.51 -14.61 -14.16
CA VAL A 213 -11.67 -13.44 -13.90
C VAL A 213 -12.46 -12.41 -13.10
N LEU A 214 -12.03 -12.12 -11.87
CA LEU A 214 -12.57 -11.05 -11.03
C LEU A 214 -11.68 -9.81 -11.18
N SER A 215 -12.28 -8.66 -11.43
CA SER A 215 -11.56 -7.41 -11.73
C SER A 215 -12.37 -6.18 -11.36
N ASP A 216 -11.70 -5.08 -11.03
CA ASP A 216 -12.29 -3.79 -10.66
C ASP A 216 -12.17 -2.77 -11.80
N TRP A 217 -12.89 -1.65 -11.69
CA TRP A 217 -12.93 -0.62 -12.72
C TRP A 217 -13.13 0.78 -12.15
N SER A 218 -12.34 1.74 -12.64
CA SER A 218 -12.48 3.16 -12.36
C SER A 218 -12.76 3.94 -13.65
N ASN A 219 -13.73 4.87 -13.62
CA ASN A 219 -13.86 5.85 -14.70
C ASN A 219 -12.77 6.93 -14.63
N THR A 220 -12.11 7.08 -13.48
CA THR A 220 -10.95 7.96 -13.32
C THR A 220 -9.74 7.29 -13.98
N PRO A 221 -8.96 7.98 -14.84
CA PRO A 221 -7.71 7.46 -15.40
C PRO A 221 -6.76 7.01 -14.29
N ALA A 222 -6.03 5.91 -14.47
CA ALA A 222 -5.20 5.35 -13.41
C ALA A 222 -4.09 6.31 -12.93
N ASP A 223 -3.49 7.08 -13.85
CA ASP A 223 -2.54 8.17 -13.53
C ASP A 223 -3.16 9.21 -12.58
N ASN A 224 -4.45 9.53 -12.74
CA ASN A 224 -5.19 10.45 -11.89
C ASN A 224 -5.61 9.80 -10.56
N VAL A 225 -5.90 8.49 -10.54
CA VAL A 225 -6.16 7.75 -9.30
C VAL A 225 -4.94 7.84 -8.39
N PHE A 226 -3.75 7.56 -8.94
CA PHE A 226 -2.48 7.68 -8.21
C PHE A 226 -2.17 9.12 -7.80
N ALA A 227 -2.38 10.10 -8.68
CA ALA A 227 -2.18 11.51 -8.35
C ALA A 227 -3.11 12.00 -7.23
N ASN A 228 -4.33 11.46 -7.12
CA ASN A 228 -5.25 11.77 -6.03
C ASN A 228 -4.74 11.19 -4.70
N LEU A 229 -4.33 9.92 -4.69
CA LEU A 229 -3.72 9.27 -3.51
C LEU A 229 -2.44 10.00 -3.05
N LYS A 230 -1.64 10.52 -3.99
CA LYS A 230 -0.44 11.33 -3.70
C LYS A 230 -0.71 12.73 -3.15
N LYS A 231 -1.95 13.23 -3.24
CA LYS A 231 -2.39 14.47 -2.57
C LYS A 231 -2.86 14.20 -1.14
N ASP A 232 -3.63 13.13 -0.98
CA ASP A 232 -4.26 12.67 0.27
C ASP A 232 -4.48 11.16 0.16
N GLY A 233 -3.89 10.37 1.05
CA GLY A 233 -4.09 8.91 1.06
C GLY A 233 -5.55 8.51 1.31
N ASP A 234 -6.27 9.32 2.08
CA ASP A 234 -7.68 9.13 2.41
C ASP A 234 -8.63 9.73 1.34
N TYR A 235 -8.13 10.13 0.16
CA TYR A 235 -8.93 10.81 -0.87
C TYR A 235 -10.24 10.06 -1.21
N TYR A 236 -10.22 8.73 -1.31
CA TYR A 236 -11.41 7.93 -1.61
C TYR A 236 -12.21 7.50 -0.37
N SER A 237 -11.72 7.76 0.85
CA SER A 237 -12.40 7.42 2.12
C SER A 237 -13.90 7.74 2.17
N PRO A 238 -14.42 8.89 1.66
CA PRO A 238 -15.84 9.24 1.78
C PRO A 238 -16.79 8.30 1.04
N ARG A 239 -16.27 7.55 0.06
CA ARG A 239 -17.07 6.65 -0.77
C ARG A 239 -17.30 5.30 -0.09
N PHE A 240 -16.49 4.91 0.89
CA PHE A 240 -16.66 3.63 1.57
C PHE A 240 -17.81 3.66 2.56
N PRO A 241 -18.62 2.58 2.66
CA PRO A 241 -19.75 2.53 3.58
C PRO A 241 -19.34 2.42 5.07
N LEU A 242 -18.15 1.89 5.35
CA LEU A 242 -17.68 1.53 6.70
C LEU A 242 -16.69 2.53 7.31
N GLN A 243 -16.87 3.83 7.10
CA GLN A 243 -15.97 4.81 7.72
C GLN A 243 -16.20 4.95 9.24
N PRO A 244 -15.13 5.00 10.07
CA PRO A 244 -15.24 5.31 11.48
C PRO A 244 -15.81 6.72 11.67
N SER A 245 -16.54 6.92 12.77
CA SER A 245 -17.06 8.24 13.12
C SER A 245 -17.55 8.24 14.56
N LEU A 246 -17.57 9.40 15.21
CA LEU A 246 -18.11 9.53 16.58
C LEU A 246 -19.55 9.02 16.66
N MET A 247 -20.37 9.26 15.62
CA MET A 247 -21.76 8.82 15.61
C MET A 247 -21.90 7.29 15.46
N LYS A 248 -21.06 6.63 14.63
CA LYS A 248 -20.99 5.15 14.60
C LYS A 248 -20.50 4.59 15.93
N PHE A 249 -19.42 5.14 16.49
CA PHE A 249 -18.89 4.74 17.80
C PHE A 249 -19.94 4.83 18.90
N LEU A 250 -20.65 5.97 19.04
CA LEU A 250 -21.68 6.14 20.06
C LEU A 250 -22.87 5.19 19.87
N HIS A 251 -23.26 4.91 18.62
CA HIS A 251 -24.31 3.95 18.29
C HIS A 251 -23.90 2.51 18.70
N ASP A 252 -22.73 2.07 18.24
CA ASP A 252 -22.22 0.72 18.46
C ASP A 252 -21.92 0.50 19.95
N TYR A 253 -21.25 1.46 20.60
CA TYR A 253 -20.96 1.42 22.04
C TYR A 253 -22.21 1.35 22.92
N ARG A 254 -23.29 2.07 22.56
CA ARG A 254 -24.55 2.00 23.32
C ARG A 254 -25.19 0.62 23.21
N LYS A 255 -25.24 0.03 22.01
CA LYS A 255 -25.79 -1.31 21.75
C LYS A 255 -24.91 -2.45 22.27
N ALA A 256 -23.61 -2.24 22.36
CA ALA A 256 -22.63 -3.24 22.76
C ALA A 256 -22.77 -3.70 24.22
N PRO A 257 -22.59 -5.00 24.52
CA PRO A 257 -22.41 -5.50 25.89
C PRO A 257 -21.07 -5.05 26.49
N ALA A 258 -20.88 -5.21 27.80
CA ALA A 258 -19.72 -4.69 28.54
C ALA A 258 -18.35 -5.17 28.03
N LYS A 259 -18.25 -6.38 27.46
CA LYS A 259 -17.02 -6.89 26.83
C LYS A 259 -16.72 -6.14 25.52
N GLU A 260 -17.69 -6.13 24.61
CA GLU A 260 -17.63 -5.46 23.31
C GLU A 260 -17.33 -3.95 23.44
N ARG A 261 -17.87 -3.29 24.48
CA ARG A 261 -17.53 -1.89 24.82
C ARG A 261 -16.04 -1.67 25.11
N LYS A 262 -15.36 -2.63 25.75
CA LYS A 262 -13.91 -2.58 25.99
C LYS A 262 -13.13 -2.79 24.69
N GLU A 263 -13.59 -3.72 23.85
CA GLU A 263 -12.98 -4.00 22.53
C GLU A 263 -13.09 -2.77 21.61
N LEU A 264 -14.27 -2.13 21.52
CA LEU A 264 -14.47 -0.87 20.79
C LEU A 264 -13.58 0.28 21.29
N ILE A 265 -13.39 0.43 22.61
CA ILE A 265 -12.46 1.43 23.16
C ILE A 265 -11.02 1.10 22.77
N ALA A 266 -10.63 -0.17 22.77
CA ALA A 266 -9.29 -0.61 22.36
C ALA A 266 -9.06 -0.38 20.86
N ASP A 267 -10.04 -0.67 20.00
CA ASP A 267 -10.01 -0.41 18.55
C ASP A 267 -9.74 1.07 18.27
N TYR A 268 -10.56 1.96 18.84
CA TYR A 268 -10.39 3.40 18.66
C TYR A 268 -9.10 3.92 19.31
N LYS A 269 -8.65 3.37 20.44
CA LYS A 269 -7.34 3.70 21.02
C LYS A 269 -6.20 3.32 20.08
N MET A 270 -6.26 2.14 19.45
CA MET A 270 -5.21 1.68 18.55
C MET A 270 -5.17 2.48 17.24
N MET A 271 -6.33 2.89 16.70
CA MET A 271 -6.42 3.89 15.62
C MET A 271 -5.64 5.17 15.94
N GLN A 272 -5.73 5.69 17.17
CA GLN A 272 -5.00 6.89 17.59
C GLN A 272 -3.47 6.69 17.73
N GLN A 273 -3.03 5.43 17.85
CA GLN A 273 -1.61 5.06 17.97
C GLN A 273 -0.98 4.73 16.62
N MET A 274 -1.66 3.89 15.82
CA MET A 274 -1.22 3.46 14.48
C MET A 274 -1.41 4.53 13.41
N ARG A 275 -2.27 5.53 13.67
CA ARG A 275 -2.60 6.63 12.76
C ARG A 275 -3.17 6.18 11.40
N MET A 276 -3.96 5.12 11.46
CA MET A 276 -4.69 4.51 10.36
C MET A 276 -6.16 4.31 10.78
N SER A 277 -7.08 4.29 9.81
CA SER A 277 -8.49 3.97 10.06
C SER A 277 -8.68 2.54 10.59
N ILE A 278 -9.71 2.31 11.42
CA ILE A 278 -10.06 0.94 11.88
C ILE A 278 -10.72 0.10 10.77
N TYR A 279 -11.14 0.72 9.67
CA TYR A 279 -11.68 0.07 8.46
C TYR A 279 -10.83 0.44 7.24
N ASP A 280 -9.52 0.54 7.44
CA ASP A 280 -8.55 0.66 6.35
C ASP A 280 -8.42 -0.70 5.62
N LEU A 281 -9.37 -0.96 4.74
CA LEU A 281 -9.54 -2.24 4.02
C LEU A 281 -9.22 -2.12 2.53
N SER A 282 -9.21 -0.90 1.98
CA SER A 282 -9.02 -0.59 0.56
C SER A 282 -8.75 0.90 0.38
N ASP A 283 -7.74 1.26 -0.41
CA ASP A 283 -7.41 2.67 -0.69
C ASP A 283 -8.35 3.35 -1.70
N ILE A 284 -8.95 2.55 -2.59
CA ILE A 284 -9.62 3.04 -3.80
C ILE A 284 -11.06 2.55 -3.84
N ALA A 285 -11.98 3.50 -3.83
CA ALA A 285 -13.39 3.24 -4.05
C ALA A 285 -13.70 3.15 -5.55
N TYR A 286 -13.62 1.95 -6.12
CA TYR A 286 -13.89 1.70 -7.55
C TYR A 286 -15.34 2.03 -7.96
N ASP A 287 -15.56 2.22 -9.26
CA ASP A 287 -16.87 2.59 -9.83
C ASP A 287 -17.68 1.36 -10.30
N ALA A 288 -17.00 0.27 -10.67
CA ALA A 288 -17.62 -1.01 -10.98
C ALA A 288 -16.71 -2.20 -10.64
N TYR A 289 -17.34 -3.36 -10.50
CA TYR A 289 -16.71 -4.66 -10.24
C TYR A 289 -17.22 -5.64 -11.29
N LEU A 290 -16.32 -6.46 -11.84
CA LEU A 290 -16.50 -7.22 -13.07
C LEU A 290 -16.17 -8.70 -12.87
N LEU A 291 -16.99 -9.56 -13.45
CA LEU A 291 -16.74 -11.00 -13.56
C LEU A 291 -16.70 -11.34 -15.05
N ASN A 292 -15.54 -11.82 -15.54
CA ASN A 292 -15.29 -12.03 -16.98
C ASN A 292 -15.62 -10.79 -17.83
N GLY A 293 -15.30 -9.59 -17.34
CA GLY A 293 -15.56 -8.31 -18.02
C GLY A 293 -17.04 -7.91 -18.04
N GLN A 294 -17.90 -8.58 -17.27
CA GLN A 294 -19.32 -8.26 -17.17
C GLN A 294 -19.65 -7.58 -15.84
N PRO A 295 -20.32 -6.40 -15.84
CA PRO A 295 -20.77 -5.74 -14.63
C PRO A 295 -22.04 -6.40 -14.07
N LYS A 296 -22.36 -6.10 -12.81
CA LYS A 296 -23.58 -6.60 -12.13
C LYS A 296 -24.91 -6.30 -12.84
N SER A 297 -24.96 -5.36 -13.77
CA SER A 297 -26.12 -5.03 -14.60
C SER A 297 -26.31 -5.96 -15.81
N SER A 298 -25.28 -6.72 -16.19
CA SER A 298 -25.33 -7.72 -17.25
C SER A 298 -24.54 -8.98 -16.83
N PRO A 299 -24.92 -9.69 -15.75
CA PRO A 299 -24.11 -10.78 -15.18
C PRO A 299 -23.70 -11.85 -16.18
N TRP A 300 -22.46 -12.33 -16.06
CA TRP A 300 -21.96 -13.45 -16.87
C TRP A 300 -22.72 -14.74 -16.56
N THR A 301 -23.02 -15.55 -17.58
CA THR A 301 -23.67 -16.86 -17.40
C THR A 301 -23.00 -17.95 -18.23
N ALA A 302 -23.06 -19.20 -17.74
CA ALA A 302 -22.52 -20.37 -18.43
C ALA A 302 -23.49 -21.58 -18.36
N PRO A 303 -23.66 -22.34 -19.46
CA PRO A 303 -24.59 -23.46 -19.51
C PRO A 303 -24.04 -24.73 -18.85
N VAL A 304 -24.82 -25.33 -17.95
CA VAL A 304 -24.50 -26.59 -17.26
C VAL A 304 -25.66 -27.59 -17.34
N ARG A 305 -25.46 -28.83 -16.90
CA ARG A 305 -26.48 -29.88 -16.80
C ARG A 305 -26.52 -30.44 -15.39
N VAL A 306 -27.69 -30.93 -14.97
CA VAL A 306 -27.78 -31.70 -13.72
C VAL A 306 -26.92 -32.96 -13.86
N GLY A 307 -26.07 -33.21 -12.85
CA GLY A 307 -25.02 -34.23 -12.88
C GLY A 307 -23.63 -33.71 -13.27
N ASP A 308 -23.50 -32.49 -13.82
CA ASP A 308 -22.18 -31.92 -14.11
C ASP A 308 -21.38 -31.69 -12.82
N THR A 309 -20.08 -31.98 -12.89
CA THR A 309 -19.08 -31.45 -11.95
C THR A 309 -18.30 -30.38 -12.69
N VAL A 310 -18.43 -29.14 -12.26
CA VAL A 310 -17.90 -27.95 -12.92
C VAL A 310 -16.64 -27.52 -12.20
N ARG A 311 -15.51 -27.44 -12.91
CA ARG A 311 -14.34 -26.71 -12.43
C ARG A 311 -14.50 -25.22 -12.75
N LEU A 312 -14.32 -24.39 -11.74
CA LEU A 312 -14.27 -22.93 -11.85
C LEU A 312 -12.85 -22.48 -11.50
N ARG A 313 -12.16 -21.87 -12.47
CA ARG A 313 -10.80 -21.35 -12.34
C ARG A 313 -10.85 -19.85 -12.03
N PHE A 314 -10.81 -19.49 -10.75
CA PHE A 314 -10.84 -18.12 -10.28
C PHE A 314 -9.47 -17.46 -10.41
N ILE A 315 -9.47 -16.21 -10.87
CA ILE A 315 -8.28 -15.35 -11.01
C ILE A 315 -8.62 -13.99 -10.40
N GLY A 316 -7.82 -13.55 -9.41
CA GLY A 316 -7.90 -12.21 -8.84
C GLY A 316 -7.08 -11.23 -9.69
N ALA A 317 -7.75 -10.56 -10.63
CA ALA A 317 -7.18 -9.57 -11.57
C ALA A 317 -7.77 -8.17 -11.32
N GLY A 318 -8.08 -7.84 -10.06
CA GLY A 318 -8.39 -6.47 -9.64
C GLY A 318 -7.11 -5.72 -9.28
N ALA A 319 -7.05 -4.43 -9.57
CA ALA A 319 -5.89 -3.60 -9.30
C ALA A 319 -5.63 -3.43 -7.79
N SER A 320 -6.67 -3.48 -6.95
CA SER A 320 -6.50 -3.62 -5.50
C SER A 320 -7.67 -4.29 -4.77
N THR A 321 -8.76 -4.68 -5.45
CA THR A 321 -9.90 -5.31 -4.77
C THR A 321 -9.59 -6.75 -4.34
N ILE A 322 -9.69 -7.00 -3.03
CA ILE A 322 -9.80 -8.36 -2.46
C ILE A 322 -11.29 -8.75 -2.44
N TYR A 323 -11.62 -9.92 -3.00
CA TYR A 323 -13.00 -10.40 -3.11
C TYR A 323 -13.28 -11.55 -2.13
N HIS A 324 -14.44 -11.50 -1.47
CA HIS A 324 -15.05 -12.65 -0.79
C HIS A 324 -15.99 -13.36 -1.77
N VAL A 325 -15.77 -14.65 -2.02
CA VAL A 325 -16.51 -15.44 -3.01
C VAL A 325 -17.32 -16.55 -2.34
N LYS A 326 -18.60 -16.69 -2.68
CA LYS A 326 -19.47 -17.83 -2.30
C LYS A 326 -20.38 -18.28 -3.43
N ILE A 327 -20.86 -19.51 -3.33
CA ILE A 327 -21.99 -20.03 -4.13
C ILE A 327 -23.06 -20.48 -3.11
N PRO A 328 -24.05 -19.63 -2.76
CA PRO A 328 -24.92 -19.85 -1.58
C PRO A 328 -25.66 -21.20 -1.53
N ASP A 329 -25.80 -21.83 -2.69
CA ASP A 329 -26.62 -23.02 -2.92
C ASP A 329 -25.80 -24.28 -3.29
N ALA A 330 -24.46 -24.22 -3.13
CA ALA A 330 -23.53 -25.34 -3.31
C ALA A 330 -22.31 -25.25 -2.39
N LYS A 331 -21.81 -26.40 -1.91
CA LYS A 331 -20.43 -26.47 -1.41
C LYS A 331 -19.46 -26.41 -2.60
N MET A 332 -18.31 -25.78 -2.38
CA MET A 332 -17.18 -25.81 -3.29
C MET A 332 -16.10 -26.76 -2.74
N GLU A 333 -15.37 -27.43 -3.61
CA GLU A 333 -14.22 -28.27 -3.24
C GLU A 333 -12.95 -27.64 -3.83
N MET A 334 -12.07 -27.11 -2.99
CA MET A 334 -10.81 -26.51 -3.41
C MET A 334 -9.84 -27.61 -3.85
N VAL A 335 -9.41 -27.59 -5.11
CA VAL A 335 -8.55 -28.64 -5.69
C VAL A 335 -7.22 -28.13 -6.25
N HIS A 336 -7.09 -26.82 -6.46
CA HIS A 336 -5.88 -26.22 -7.02
C HIS A 336 -5.71 -24.78 -6.51
N SER A 337 -4.46 -24.39 -6.20
CA SER A 337 -4.08 -23.05 -5.74
C SER A 337 -2.83 -22.61 -6.49
N GLN A 338 -2.87 -21.42 -7.10
CA GLN A 338 -1.72 -20.73 -7.69
C GLN A 338 -0.84 -21.64 -8.55
N GLY A 339 -1.42 -22.18 -9.62
CA GLY A 339 -0.74 -23.11 -10.54
C GLY A 339 -0.55 -24.55 -10.03
N ASN A 340 -0.90 -24.91 -8.79
CA ASN A 340 -0.57 -26.21 -8.19
C ASN A 340 -1.77 -26.98 -7.61
N ASP A 341 -1.84 -28.29 -7.86
CA ASP A 341 -2.86 -29.17 -7.25
C ASP A 341 -2.67 -29.29 -5.73
N VAL A 342 -3.77 -29.18 -4.98
CA VAL A 342 -3.81 -29.32 -3.51
C VAL A 342 -4.64 -30.53 -3.11
N ARG A 343 -4.50 -30.99 -1.86
CA ARG A 343 -5.37 -32.05 -1.33
C ARG A 343 -6.80 -31.50 -1.26
N PRO A 344 -7.81 -32.14 -1.88
CA PRO A 344 -9.15 -31.59 -1.93
C PRO A 344 -9.74 -31.35 -0.53
N TYR A 345 -10.32 -30.17 -0.31
CA TYR A 345 -11.06 -29.84 0.90
C TYR A 345 -12.30 -29.01 0.59
N LEU A 346 -13.36 -29.19 1.38
CA LEU A 346 -14.64 -28.50 1.21
C LEU A 346 -14.59 -27.11 1.84
N ILE A 347 -15.17 -26.14 1.13
CA ILE A 347 -15.34 -24.75 1.58
C ILE A 347 -16.76 -24.25 1.21
N ASP A 348 -17.25 -23.30 1.99
CA ASP A 348 -18.47 -22.54 1.72
C ASP A 348 -18.19 -21.24 0.96
N ASP A 349 -17.06 -20.62 1.30
CA ASP A 349 -16.59 -19.35 0.76
C ASP A 349 -15.04 -19.28 0.83
N PHE A 350 -14.46 -18.31 0.14
CA PHE A 350 -13.03 -18.01 0.21
C PHE A 350 -12.72 -16.55 -0.15
N TRP A 351 -11.60 -16.04 0.36
CA TRP A 351 -11.03 -14.75 -0.03
C TRP A 351 -10.01 -14.94 -1.15
N ILE A 352 -10.11 -14.12 -2.20
CA ILE A 352 -9.13 -14.07 -3.29
C ILE A 352 -8.61 -12.64 -3.44
N ALA A 353 -7.30 -12.48 -3.26
CA ALA A 353 -6.60 -11.22 -3.42
C ALA A 353 -6.05 -11.05 -4.86
N PRO A 354 -5.68 -9.82 -5.27
CA PRO A 354 -4.94 -9.59 -6.51
C PRO A 354 -3.72 -10.50 -6.65
N GLY A 355 -3.55 -11.08 -7.84
CA GLY A 355 -2.46 -12.01 -8.15
C GLY A 355 -2.64 -13.45 -7.66
N GLU A 356 -3.74 -13.80 -6.99
CA GLU A 356 -4.04 -15.18 -6.63
C GLU A 356 -4.88 -15.91 -7.70
N THR A 357 -4.71 -17.23 -7.80
CA THR A 357 -5.58 -18.10 -8.60
C THR A 357 -6.02 -19.34 -7.80
N TYR A 358 -7.25 -19.78 -8.00
CA TYR A 358 -7.84 -20.94 -7.31
C TYR A 358 -8.74 -21.72 -8.26
N ASP A 359 -8.59 -23.05 -8.35
CA ASP A 359 -9.61 -23.88 -9.02
C ASP A 359 -10.44 -24.64 -7.98
N VAL A 360 -11.76 -24.50 -8.07
CA VAL A 360 -12.73 -25.21 -7.22
C VAL A 360 -13.67 -26.08 -8.07
N LEU A 361 -14.15 -27.18 -7.50
CA LEU A 361 -15.18 -28.03 -8.09
C LEU A 361 -16.56 -27.74 -7.48
N VAL A 362 -17.58 -27.70 -8.33
CA VAL A 362 -18.99 -27.46 -7.97
C VAL A 362 -19.86 -28.53 -8.61
N LYS A 363 -20.71 -29.21 -7.82
CA LYS A 363 -21.60 -30.27 -8.32
C LYS A 363 -23.01 -29.73 -8.58
N ILE A 364 -23.49 -29.86 -9.82
CA ILE A 364 -24.81 -29.39 -10.25
C ILE A 364 -25.85 -30.46 -9.93
N GLN A 365 -26.44 -30.38 -8.74
CA GLN A 365 -27.36 -31.38 -8.20
C GLN A 365 -28.85 -31.10 -8.49
N LYS A 366 -29.22 -29.85 -8.77
CA LYS A 366 -30.62 -29.40 -8.92
C LYS A 366 -30.79 -28.63 -10.23
N ASN A 367 -31.98 -28.70 -10.82
CA ASN A 367 -32.33 -27.94 -12.04
C ASN A 367 -32.68 -26.47 -11.72
N ARG A 368 -31.67 -25.69 -11.33
CA ARG A 368 -31.78 -24.26 -11.00
C ARG A 368 -30.46 -23.53 -11.30
N PRO A 369 -30.45 -22.18 -11.33
CA PRO A 369 -29.21 -21.42 -11.42
C PRO A 369 -28.36 -21.63 -10.17
N TYR A 370 -27.05 -21.73 -10.35
CA TYR A 370 -26.05 -21.68 -9.27
C TYR A 370 -25.31 -20.36 -9.39
N ILE A 371 -25.58 -19.45 -8.45
CA ILE A 371 -25.07 -18.08 -8.51
C ILE A 371 -23.70 -18.00 -7.86
N ILE A 372 -22.71 -17.51 -8.61
CA ILE A 372 -21.40 -17.10 -8.12
C ILE A 372 -21.55 -15.66 -7.63
N TYR A 373 -21.33 -15.45 -6.34
CA TYR A 373 -21.39 -14.15 -5.68
C TYR A 373 -19.98 -13.74 -5.25
N ALA A 374 -19.53 -12.56 -5.69
CA ALA A 374 -18.28 -11.96 -5.27
C ALA A 374 -18.52 -10.52 -4.76
N GLU A 375 -18.06 -10.21 -3.55
CA GLU A 375 -18.21 -8.91 -2.87
C GLU A 375 -16.83 -8.41 -2.43
N SER A 376 -16.58 -7.10 -2.54
CA SER A 376 -15.30 -6.51 -2.13
C SER A 376 -15.19 -6.46 -0.59
N ILE A 377 -13.96 -6.59 -0.08
CA ILE A 377 -13.71 -6.59 1.38
C ILE A 377 -14.19 -5.32 2.09
N ASP A 378 -14.12 -4.18 1.41
CA ASP A 378 -14.65 -2.87 1.86
C ASP A 378 -16.18 -2.77 1.87
N THR A 379 -16.90 -3.79 1.38
CA THR A 379 -18.35 -3.87 1.15
C THR A 379 -18.93 -2.82 0.20
N LEU A 380 -18.10 -2.06 -0.52
CA LEU A 380 -18.53 -1.01 -1.45
C LEU A 380 -19.25 -1.58 -2.68
N GLY A 381 -18.86 -2.75 -3.15
CA GLY A 381 -19.46 -3.33 -4.34
C GLY A 381 -19.33 -4.83 -4.50
N LYS A 382 -20.01 -5.31 -5.54
CA LYS A 382 -20.21 -6.73 -5.79
C LYS A 382 -20.57 -7.01 -7.23
N VAL A 383 -20.26 -8.23 -7.65
CA VAL A 383 -20.54 -8.75 -8.98
C VAL A 383 -21.09 -10.18 -8.89
N TYR A 384 -21.81 -10.57 -9.93
CA TYR A 384 -22.50 -11.84 -10.01
C TYR A 384 -22.13 -12.58 -11.30
N GLY A 385 -22.09 -13.91 -11.22
CA GLY A 385 -22.17 -14.81 -12.36
C GLY A 385 -23.17 -15.94 -12.07
N ALA A 386 -23.61 -16.69 -13.07
CA ALA A 386 -24.45 -17.87 -12.81
C ALA A 386 -24.18 -19.04 -13.77
N LEU A 387 -24.10 -20.24 -13.19
CA LEU A 387 -24.19 -21.49 -13.95
C LEU A 387 -25.67 -21.85 -14.11
N VAL A 388 -26.16 -21.91 -15.34
CA VAL A 388 -27.58 -22.08 -15.66
C VAL A 388 -27.85 -23.41 -16.35
N THR A 389 -28.84 -24.17 -15.86
CA THR A 389 -29.26 -25.43 -16.47
C THR A 389 -30.19 -25.24 -17.68
N ASN A 390 -30.78 -24.05 -17.82
CA ASN A 390 -31.56 -23.62 -18.96
C ASN A 390 -31.28 -22.13 -19.24
N LEU A 391 -30.81 -21.80 -20.45
CA LEU A 391 -30.46 -20.43 -20.86
C LEU A 391 -31.63 -19.43 -20.82
N LYS A 392 -32.88 -19.91 -20.80
CA LYS A 392 -34.09 -19.07 -20.68
C LYS A 392 -34.62 -18.97 -19.24
N GLN A 393 -33.97 -19.60 -18.27
CA GLN A 393 -34.39 -19.54 -16.88
C GLN A 393 -34.05 -18.17 -16.27
N PRO A 394 -35.00 -17.47 -15.62
CA PRO A 394 -34.68 -16.26 -14.89
C PRO A 394 -33.76 -16.58 -13.71
N VAL A 395 -32.77 -15.71 -13.48
CA VAL A 395 -31.84 -15.81 -12.35
C VAL A 395 -32.14 -14.67 -11.38
N ASP A 396 -32.40 -15.01 -10.12
CA ASP A 396 -32.69 -14.04 -9.07
C ASP A 396 -31.39 -13.60 -8.37
N TYR A 397 -30.86 -12.46 -8.80
CA TYR A 397 -29.69 -11.83 -8.19
C TYR A 397 -30.06 -10.88 -7.03
N GLN A 398 -31.36 -10.65 -6.75
CA GLN A 398 -31.80 -9.64 -5.78
C GLN A 398 -31.85 -10.18 -4.35
N HIS A 399 -32.25 -11.44 -4.17
CA HIS A 399 -32.43 -12.06 -2.85
C HIS A 399 -31.19 -12.79 -2.29
N ILE A 400 -30.00 -12.44 -2.77
CA ILE A 400 -28.74 -13.02 -2.26
C ILE A 400 -28.34 -12.30 -0.97
N VAL A 401 -28.25 -13.05 0.13
CA VAL A 401 -27.77 -12.55 1.41
C VAL A 401 -26.30 -12.12 1.28
N PRO A 402 -25.94 -10.85 1.58
CA PRO A 402 -24.55 -10.38 1.56
C PRO A 402 -23.66 -11.12 2.56
N PHE A 403 -22.36 -10.84 2.58
CA PHE A 403 -21.54 -11.24 3.73
C PHE A 403 -21.82 -10.34 4.95
N PRO A 404 -21.50 -10.79 6.18
CA PRO A 404 -21.51 -9.93 7.36
C PRO A 404 -20.55 -8.74 7.21
N GLU A 405 -20.77 -7.67 7.98
CA GLU A 405 -19.79 -6.57 8.11
C GLU A 405 -18.44 -7.14 8.56
N PRO A 406 -17.32 -6.83 7.88
CA PRO A 406 -15.99 -7.27 8.29
C PRO A 406 -15.66 -6.72 9.68
N LEU A 407 -14.84 -7.46 10.43
CA LEU A 407 -14.34 -6.96 11.70
C LEU A 407 -13.45 -5.72 11.49
N PRO A 408 -13.41 -4.78 12.45
CA PRO A 408 -12.39 -3.75 12.48
C PRO A 408 -11.00 -4.39 12.37
N VAL A 409 -10.19 -3.83 11.48
CA VAL A 409 -8.84 -4.32 11.15
C VAL A 409 -7.95 -4.39 12.41
N THR A 410 -8.20 -3.51 13.37
CA THR A 410 -7.56 -3.50 14.69
C THR A 410 -7.71 -4.82 15.44
N ARG A 411 -8.87 -5.48 15.34
CA ARG A 411 -9.13 -6.78 15.98
C ARG A 411 -8.40 -7.92 15.28
N GLU A 412 -8.40 -7.90 13.95
CA GLU A 412 -7.65 -8.86 13.14
C GLU A 412 -6.15 -8.75 13.44
N MET A 413 -5.60 -7.54 13.41
CA MET A 413 -4.20 -7.27 13.70
C MET A 413 -3.79 -7.77 15.09
N MET A 414 -4.56 -7.41 16.13
CA MET A 414 -4.30 -7.88 17.49
C MET A 414 -4.42 -9.41 17.60
N ALA A 415 -5.44 -10.02 17.00
CA ALA A 415 -5.58 -11.47 17.00
C ALA A 415 -4.40 -12.17 16.29
N ASN A 416 -3.92 -11.61 15.18
CA ASN A 416 -2.82 -12.18 14.41
C ASN A 416 -1.46 -12.00 15.08
N MET A 417 -1.21 -10.88 15.77
CA MET A 417 0.01 -10.68 16.57
C MET A 417 0.03 -11.60 17.80
N MET A 418 -1.11 -11.82 18.46
CA MET A 418 -1.23 -12.78 19.57
C MET A 418 -0.98 -14.22 19.10
N LYS A 419 -1.55 -14.63 17.94
CA LYS A 419 -1.26 -15.94 17.32
C LYS A 419 0.21 -16.08 16.94
N SER A 420 0.80 -15.04 16.34
CA SER A 420 2.19 -15.03 15.86
C SER A 420 3.21 -15.04 16.99
N GLY A 421 2.77 -14.83 18.25
CA GLY A 421 3.61 -14.96 19.44
C GLY A 421 4.80 -14.02 19.39
N MET A 422 4.56 -12.72 19.13
CA MET A 422 5.61 -11.70 19.11
C MET A 422 6.32 -11.61 20.47
N ASN A 423 7.38 -12.42 20.61
CA ASN A 423 8.27 -12.41 21.75
C ASN A 423 8.96 -11.04 21.86
N HIS A 424 9.13 -10.55 23.09
CA HIS A 424 9.97 -9.37 23.44
C HIS A 424 11.48 -9.65 23.22
N GLY A 425 11.88 -10.15 22.04
CA GLY A 425 13.20 -10.70 21.76
C GLY A 425 14.05 -9.95 20.73
N SER A 426 13.49 -8.97 20.00
CA SER A 426 14.20 -8.20 18.96
C SER A 426 14.71 -6.83 19.41
N MET A 427 14.67 -6.52 20.72
CA MET A 427 15.50 -5.46 21.31
C MET A 427 16.97 -5.90 21.29
N ALA A 428 17.58 -5.85 20.10
CA ALA A 428 19.03 -5.90 19.96
C ALA A 428 19.60 -4.69 20.71
N LYS A 429 20.17 -4.94 21.91
CA LYS A 429 20.90 -3.91 22.65
C LYS A 429 22.00 -3.37 21.75
N ASN A 430 21.80 -2.15 21.26
CA ASN A 430 22.75 -1.46 20.41
C ASN A 430 23.94 -0.99 21.28
N ASN A 431 24.80 -1.93 21.65
CA ASN A 431 26.01 -1.71 22.43
C ASN A 431 27.08 -1.02 21.57
N ASN A 432 26.83 0.23 21.19
CA ASN A 432 27.88 1.17 20.83
C ASN A 432 28.56 1.66 22.13
N SER A 433 29.30 0.77 22.80
CA SER A 433 30.36 1.20 23.71
C SER A 433 31.67 1.31 22.93
N MET A 434 32.34 2.45 23.06
CA MET A 434 33.60 2.71 22.37
C MET A 434 34.65 1.68 22.78
N LYS A 435 35.29 1.03 21.80
CA LYS A 435 36.54 0.31 22.06
C LYS A 435 37.61 1.31 22.47
N ASN A 436 38.09 1.21 23.70
CA ASN A 436 39.39 1.78 24.06
C ASN A 436 40.08 0.92 25.12
N GLY A 437 41.36 0.62 24.87
CA GLY A 437 42.37 0.39 25.92
C GLY A 437 42.28 -0.83 26.85
N GLN A 438 43.18 -1.78 26.59
CA GLN A 438 44.02 -2.48 27.58
C GLN A 438 43.45 -3.58 28.51
N SER A 439 44.06 -4.75 28.30
CA SER A 439 44.28 -5.88 29.21
C SER A 439 44.35 -5.57 30.71
N THR A 440 43.73 -6.43 31.53
CA THR A 440 44.45 -7.05 32.67
C THR A 440 43.80 -8.37 33.13
N THR A 441 44.66 -9.30 33.57
CA THR A 441 44.35 -10.67 33.99
C THR A 441 43.74 -10.75 35.39
N MET A 442 42.80 -11.67 35.63
CA MET A 442 42.59 -12.32 36.95
C MET A 442 42.01 -13.74 36.79
N LYS A 443 42.17 -14.58 37.82
CA LYS A 443 42.09 -16.06 37.76
C LYS A 443 41.06 -16.63 38.76
N GLN A 444 40.82 -17.96 38.67
CA GLN A 444 40.22 -18.84 39.70
C GLN A 444 38.70 -18.69 39.98
N SER A 445 37.95 -19.70 40.43
CA SER A 445 38.13 -21.18 40.45
C SER A 445 36.82 -21.88 40.83
N MET A 446 36.63 -23.15 40.42
CA MET A 446 35.57 -24.04 40.94
C MET A 446 35.81 -24.40 42.42
N PRO A 447 34.77 -24.85 43.16
CA PRO A 447 34.73 -26.29 43.45
C PRO A 447 33.34 -26.94 43.33
N SER A 448 33.38 -28.26 43.12
CA SER A 448 32.24 -29.17 43.02
C SER A 448 31.81 -29.75 44.37
N HIS A 449 30.54 -30.17 44.51
CA HIS A 449 30.22 -31.38 45.27
C HIS A 449 29.05 -32.17 44.67
N SER A 450 29.10 -33.49 44.87
CA SER A 450 28.26 -34.52 44.26
C SER A 450 27.40 -35.24 45.29
N LYS A 451 26.30 -35.90 44.84
CA LYS A 451 25.97 -37.28 45.25
C LYS A 451 24.87 -37.93 44.39
N THR A 452 25.29 -39.05 43.77
CA THR A 452 24.59 -40.30 43.39
C THR A 452 23.25 -40.60 44.10
N MET A 453 22.28 -41.33 43.51
CA MET A 453 22.41 -42.74 43.05
C MET A 453 21.45 -43.19 41.92
N SER A 454 21.74 -44.38 41.38
CA SER A 454 21.01 -45.24 40.42
C SER A 454 19.61 -45.72 40.93
N SER A 455 18.74 -46.42 40.19
CA SER A 455 18.96 -47.48 39.17
C SER A 455 17.77 -47.77 38.22
N GLN A 456 18.03 -48.64 37.23
CA GLN A 456 17.16 -49.60 36.51
C GLN A 456 15.62 -49.51 36.73
N GLY A 457 14.72 -49.52 35.73
CA GLY A 457 14.81 -49.88 34.31
C GLY A 457 14.08 -51.20 34.00
N ASN A 458 13.01 -51.18 33.19
CA ASN A 458 12.69 -52.29 32.26
C ASN A 458 11.68 -51.91 31.15
N GLN A 459 11.52 -52.82 30.18
CA GLN A 459 10.78 -52.68 28.91
C GLN A 459 9.30 -53.12 28.98
N HIS A 460 8.66 -53.06 27.80
CA HIS A 460 7.41 -53.69 27.29
C HIS A 460 6.32 -52.64 26.95
N ASN A 461 5.95 -52.35 25.69
CA ASN A 461 5.59 -53.13 24.48
C ASN A 461 4.11 -53.58 24.45
N MET A 462 3.54 -53.62 23.24
CA MET A 462 2.23 -54.15 22.80
C MET A 462 1.02 -53.19 22.65
N SER A 463 0.78 -52.81 21.38
CA SER A 463 -0.35 -53.25 20.55
C SER A 463 -1.84 -52.95 20.91
N ALA A 464 -2.45 -52.12 20.05
CA ALA A 464 -3.64 -52.38 19.21
C ALA A 464 -4.98 -52.92 19.80
N MET A 465 -6.09 -52.22 19.47
CA MET A 465 -7.41 -52.70 18.96
C MET A 465 -8.39 -51.50 18.96
N THR A 466 -8.93 -50.97 17.85
CA THR A 466 -9.98 -51.43 16.90
C THR A 466 -11.44 -51.42 17.39
N SER A 467 -12.27 -50.60 16.71
CA SER A 467 -13.74 -50.72 16.56
C SER A 467 -14.62 -50.39 17.81
N GLN A 468 -15.92 -50.03 17.73
CA GLN A 468 -16.90 -50.02 16.62
C GLN A 468 -18.14 -49.13 16.97
N ASN A 469 -18.87 -48.64 15.95
CA ASN A 469 -20.33 -48.30 15.87
C ASN A 469 -21.08 -47.42 16.92
N SER A 470 -21.64 -46.29 16.43
CA SER A 470 -23.09 -45.93 16.20
C SER A 470 -24.24 -46.46 17.13
N PRO A 471 -25.51 -45.96 17.10
CA PRO A 471 -26.16 -44.99 16.18
C PRO A 471 -27.21 -43.96 16.76
N GLY A 472 -27.62 -42.99 15.93
CA GLY A 472 -29.01 -42.45 15.85
C GLY A 472 -29.48 -41.38 16.86
N ASN A 473 -30.64 -40.71 16.71
CA ASN A 473 -31.52 -40.44 15.55
C ASN A 473 -32.62 -39.40 15.94
N THR A 474 -33.18 -38.61 14.99
CA THR A 474 -34.48 -37.85 15.10
C THR A 474 -34.65 -36.76 16.20
N LYS A 475 -35.53 -35.73 16.18
CA LYS A 475 -36.58 -35.19 15.27
C LYS A 475 -37.00 -33.74 15.72
N HIS A 476 -37.63 -32.95 14.82
CA HIS A 476 -38.77 -31.97 14.98
C HIS A 476 -38.97 -31.12 16.27
N SER A 477 -39.63 -29.93 16.31
CA SER A 477 -40.30 -29.03 15.32
C SER A 477 -40.87 -27.78 16.02
N ASN A 478 -41.14 -26.69 15.27
CA ASN A 478 -42.16 -25.61 15.52
C ASN A 478 -42.08 -24.79 16.84
N HIS A 479 -42.33 -23.48 16.85
CA HIS A 479 -43.63 -22.84 16.60
C HIS A 479 -43.54 -21.36 16.12
N SER A 480 -44.71 -20.77 15.85
CA SER A 480 -44.95 -19.50 15.12
C SER A 480 -45.75 -18.48 15.97
N MET A 481 -46.10 -17.32 15.37
CA MET A 481 -47.05 -16.25 15.79
C MET A 481 -46.40 -15.04 16.51
N SER A 482 -46.85 -13.78 16.34
CA SER A 482 -47.71 -13.15 15.30
C SER A 482 -47.77 -11.60 15.45
N SER A 483 -47.81 -10.88 14.32
CA SER A 483 -48.50 -9.58 14.06
C SER A 483 -48.50 -8.39 15.05
N MET A 484 -48.19 -7.19 14.54
CA MET A 484 -49.03 -5.99 14.72
C MET A 484 -48.85 -4.97 13.58
N LYS A 485 -49.92 -4.21 13.26
CA LYS A 485 -49.96 -3.13 12.25
C LYS A 485 -50.23 -1.78 12.94
N GLN A 486 -49.71 -0.67 12.41
CA GLN A 486 -50.50 0.53 12.13
C GLN A 486 -49.77 1.48 11.14
N ASP A 487 -50.43 2.60 10.78
CA ASP A 487 -50.48 3.12 9.40
C ASP A 487 -50.55 4.66 9.34
N GLN A 488 -50.28 5.23 8.15
CA GLN A 488 -50.49 6.64 7.70
C GLN A 488 -49.56 7.73 8.28
N GLY A 489 -49.20 8.81 7.57
CA GLY A 489 -49.44 9.19 6.16
C GLY A 489 -49.68 10.70 6.00
N MET A 490 -49.11 11.37 4.98
CA MET A 490 -49.52 12.68 4.42
C MET A 490 -48.64 13.09 3.22
N SER A 491 -49.12 14.00 2.35
CA SER A 491 -48.66 14.15 0.96
C SER A 491 -48.47 15.60 0.47
N GLY A 492 -47.43 15.80 -0.35
CA GLY A 492 -47.41 16.62 -1.57
C GLY A 492 -47.54 18.15 -1.53
N MET A 493 -46.81 18.85 -2.42
CA MET A 493 -47.29 19.98 -3.23
C MET A 493 -46.30 20.32 -4.37
N ASN A 494 -46.79 21.00 -5.42
CA ASN A 494 -46.13 21.20 -6.73
C ASN A 494 -46.12 22.69 -7.16
N HIS A 495 -45.44 22.98 -8.28
CA HIS A 495 -45.52 24.18 -9.14
C HIS A 495 -44.77 25.46 -8.72
N ALA A 496 -44.47 26.44 -9.60
CA ALA A 496 -44.02 26.43 -11.02
C ALA A 496 -43.70 27.86 -11.54
N SER A 497 -42.77 27.97 -12.51
CA SER A 497 -42.80 28.89 -13.67
C SER A 497 -42.35 30.38 -13.59
N MET A 498 -41.80 30.83 -14.74
CA MET A 498 -41.75 32.23 -15.30
C MET A 498 -40.78 33.27 -14.64
N LEU A 499 -40.15 34.24 -15.34
CA LEU A 499 -40.18 34.70 -16.77
C LEU A 499 -38.90 35.52 -17.15
N LYS A 500 -38.53 35.55 -18.45
CA LYS A 500 -37.79 36.56 -19.28
C LYS A 500 -37.16 37.80 -18.56
N ASN A 501 -35.92 38.26 -18.79
CA ASN A 501 -35.35 39.01 -19.97
C ASN A 501 -34.10 39.81 -19.46
N LYS A 502 -33.16 40.46 -20.21
CA LYS A 502 -32.70 40.49 -21.63
C LYS A 502 -31.28 41.18 -21.71
N MET A 503 -30.70 41.23 -22.93
CA MET A 503 -29.80 42.22 -23.60
C MET A 503 -29.40 43.54 -22.88
N SER A 504 -28.25 44.21 -23.15
CA SER A 504 -27.13 44.01 -24.12
C SER A 504 -25.95 45.01 -23.89
N THR A 505 -24.77 44.74 -24.51
CA THR A 505 -23.73 45.70 -25.03
C THR A 505 -23.16 46.81 -24.09
N ALA A 506 -21.88 46.84 -23.71
CA ALA A 506 -20.64 47.14 -24.50
C ALA A 506 -20.43 48.64 -24.85
N PRO A 507 -19.20 49.16 -25.12
CA PRO A 507 -17.85 48.76 -24.68
C PRO A 507 -16.90 49.95 -24.32
N SER A 508 -15.61 49.64 -24.03
CA SER A 508 -14.41 50.52 -24.22
C SER A 508 -14.21 51.70 -23.22
N SER A 509 -13.00 52.26 -23.00
CA SER A 509 -11.71 52.11 -23.69
C SER A 509 -10.47 52.39 -22.80
N SER A 510 -9.32 51.82 -23.23
CA SER A 510 -7.98 52.46 -23.31
C SER A 510 -7.24 53.06 -22.08
N MET A 511 -6.00 52.53 -21.90
CA MET A 511 -4.71 53.28 -21.83
C MET A 511 -4.40 54.11 -20.56
N ASN A 512 -3.13 54.28 -20.12
CA ASN A 512 -1.86 53.69 -20.55
C ASN A 512 -0.83 53.70 -19.37
N GLU A 513 0.23 52.90 -19.50
CA GLU A 513 1.68 53.27 -19.42
C GLU A 513 2.12 54.56 -18.67
N SER A 514 3.30 54.65 -18.03
CA SER A 514 4.52 53.83 -18.11
C SER A 514 5.60 54.23 -17.07
N THR A 515 6.66 53.40 -16.94
CA THR A 515 8.10 53.79 -16.75
C THR A 515 8.54 54.54 -15.48
N SER A 516 9.76 54.41 -14.94
CA SER A 516 10.89 53.45 -15.13
C SER A 516 12.06 53.84 -14.21
N ALA A 517 12.99 52.89 -13.94
CA ALA A 517 14.44 53.17 -13.68
C ALA A 517 14.82 53.91 -12.35
N SER A 518 16.01 53.78 -11.74
CA SER A 518 17.20 52.92 -12.02
C SER A 518 18.27 52.94 -10.88
N ARG A 519 18.68 51.73 -10.43
CA ARG A 519 20.10 51.26 -10.31
C ARG A 519 21.07 51.97 -9.28
N PRO A 520 22.34 51.50 -9.06
CA PRO A 520 22.79 51.09 -7.69
C PRO A 520 24.21 51.59 -7.25
N MET A 521 24.76 51.09 -6.12
CA MET A 521 26.18 50.64 -5.93
C MET A 521 26.47 50.08 -4.49
N LYS A 522 27.58 49.31 -4.34
CA LYS A 522 28.15 48.70 -3.09
C LYS A 522 29.31 49.61 -2.52
N PRO A 523 30.30 49.24 -1.63
CA PRO A 523 30.64 47.95 -0.93
C PRO A 523 31.38 47.99 0.47
N LYS A 524 31.80 46.80 0.98
CA LYS A 524 32.86 46.46 2.02
C LYS A 524 32.52 46.75 3.52
N GLY A 525 33.05 46.03 4.54
CA GLY A 525 33.97 44.87 4.66
C GLY A 525 34.11 44.33 6.12
N MET A 526 34.80 43.20 6.36
CA MET A 526 34.93 42.47 7.67
C MET A 526 36.17 42.89 8.52
N PRO A 527 36.29 42.55 9.84
CA PRO A 527 37.00 41.32 10.30
C PRO A 527 36.51 40.67 11.65
N PRO A 528 37.10 39.55 12.17
CA PRO A 528 36.54 38.69 13.26
C PRO A 528 37.42 38.51 14.55
N MET A 529 36.89 37.90 15.65
CA MET A 529 37.53 37.15 16.81
C MET A 529 36.53 37.01 18.02
N SER A 530 36.65 36.18 19.10
CA SER A 530 37.28 34.85 19.36
C SER A 530 36.98 34.27 20.80
N SER A 531 36.82 32.93 20.94
CA SER A 531 37.14 32.02 22.11
C SER A 531 36.55 32.15 23.56
N MET A 532 36.19 30.98 24.15
CA MET A 532 36.25 30.55 25.60
C MET A 532 35.32 31.21 26.67
N SER A 533 34.94 30.61 27.83
CA SER A 533 35.09 29.27 28.45
C SER A 533 33.97 28.95 29.51
N THR A 534 33.88 27.67 29.91
CA THR A 534 33.21 26.98 31.06
C THR A 534 32.71 27.72 32.33
N GLY A 535 31.62 27.20 32.92
CA GLY A 535 31.22 27.37 34.34
C GLY A 535 30.24 26.28 34.82
N SER A 536 30.26 25.89 36.11
CA SER A 536 29.54 24.72 36.67
C SER A 536 29.02 24.92 38.10
N MET A 537 28.07 24.07 38.54
CA MET A 537 27.46 23.99 39.90
C MET A 537 26.49 25.15 40.24
N GLU A 538 25.48 25.02 41.12
CA GLU A 538 25.18 23.99 42.13
C GLU A 538 23.66 23.81 42.41
N SER A 539 23.31 22.97 43.40
CA SER A 539 21.97 22.42 43.69
C SER A 539 21.02 23.30 44.55
N GLN A 540 19.72 22.94 44.59
CA GLN A 540 18.98 22.76 45.86
C GLN A 540 17.66 21.96 45.73
N SER A 541 17.06 21.58 46.87
CA SER A 541 16.22 20.39 47.07
C SER A 541 14.89 20.66 47.81
N ALA A 542 14.02 19.64 47.82
CA ALA A 542 12.91 19.34 48.75
C ALA A 542 11.50 19.85 48.35
N THR A 543 10.47 19.00 48.31
CA THR A 543 10.00 18.18 49.44
C THR A 543 9.15 16.97 49.01
N GLN A 544 9.24 15.87 49.78
CA GLN A 544 8.30 14.74 49.77
C GLN A 544 7.39 14.79 51.01
N THR A 545 6.17 14.27 50.89
CA THR A 545 5.38 13.76 52.04
C THR A 545 4.91 12.32 51.78
N LYS A 546 4.63 11.58 52.86
CA LYS A 546 4.76 10.12 52.95
C LYS A 546 3.46 9.39 53.32
N HIS A 547 3.40 8.13 52.86
CA HIS A 547 2.77 6.92 53.45
C HIS A 547 1.40 7.00 54.18
N ALA A 548 0.54 6.02 53.85
CA ALA A 548 0.01 5.10 54.86
C ALA A 548 -0.34 3.73 54.23
N THR A 549 0.14 2.65 54.86
CA THR A 549 -0.27 1.26 54.60
C THR A 549 -1.15 0.77 55.75
N MET A 550 -2.23 0.04 55.46
CA MET A 550 -2.94 -0.77 56.46
C MET A 550 -3.23 -2.14 55.88
N ALA A 551 -2.94 -3.18 56.65
CA ALA A 551 -3.34 -4.56 56.37
C ALA A 551 -4.58 -4.90 57.22
N GLY A 552 -5.47 -5.72 56.66
CA GLY A 552 -6.64 -6.26 57.35
C GLY A 552 -7.00 -7.61 56.71
N ASP A 553 -6.85 -8.68 57.49
CA ASP A 553 -7.11 -10.05 57.09
C ASP A 553 -8.62 -10.38 57.16
N GLY A 554 -9.07 -11.38 56.40
CA GLY A 554 -10.49 -11.72 56.27
C GLY A 554 -10.79 -12.66 55.10
N GLY A 555 -10.32 -13.91 55.19
CA GLY A 555 -10.55 -14.91 54.16
C GLY A 555 -12.00 -15.40 54.09
N MET A 556 -12.53 -15.51 52.86
CA MET A 556 -13.53 -16.51 52.49
C MET A 556 -13.09 -17.15 51.17
N GLN A 557 -13.07 -18.49 51.16
CA GLN A 557 -12.87 -19.28 49.95
C GLN A 557 -14.19 -19.32 49.17
N ASP A 558 -14.14 -19.01 47.87
CA ASP A 558 -15.22 -19.35 46.94
C ASP A 558 -14.60 -19.83 45.62
N ASP A 559 -14.77 -21.12 45.35
CA ASP A 559 -14.17 -21.82 44.21
C ASP A 559 -14.94 -21.49 42.92
N THR A 560 -14.54 -20.42 42.23
CA THR A 560 -15.01 -20.14 40.87
C THR A 560 -13.83 -20.07 39.88
N MET A 561 -13.84 -20.97 38.89
CA MET A 561 -12.85 -21.00 37.80
C MET A 561 -13.00 -19.77 36.90
N ASN A 562 -12.35 -18.67 37.27
CA ASN A 562 -12.31 -17.46 36.47
C ASN A 562 -11.18 -17.57 35.43
N ASN A 563 -11.50 -18.02 34.22
CA ASN A 563 -10.61 -17.97 33.04
C ASN A 563 -10.46 -16.53 32.51
N GLY A 564 -10.20 -15.58 33.41
CA GLY A 564 -9.89 -14.19 33.12
C GLY A 564 -8.42 -14.04 32.73
N MET A 565 -8.10 -14.24 31.46
CA MET A 565 -6.82 -13.77 30.89
C MET A 565 -6.71 -12.25 31.12
N SER A 566 -5.89 -11.85 32.08
CA SER A 566 -5.58 -10.43 32.31
C SER A 566 -4.74 -9.90 31.15
N MET A 567 -5.31 -8.97 30.39
CA MET A 567 -4.65 -8.29 29.26
C MET A 567 -3.74 -7.15 29.75
N ASP A 568 -2.81 -7.46 30.66
CA ASP A 568 -1.94 -6.47 31.33
C ASP A 568 -0.44 -6.64 31.02
N ASN A 569 -0.12 -7.36 29.93
CA ASN A 569 1.20 -7.34 29.31
C ASN A 569 1.13 -6.52 28.02
N GLY A 570 1.76 -5.34 28.03
CA GLY A 570 1.66 -4.34 26.97
C GLY A 570 2.31 -4.75 25.65
N MET A 571 1.53 -5.37 24.76
CA MET A 571 1.84 -5.46 23.33
C MET A 571 1.82 -4.04 22.74
N THR A 572 3.00 -3.42 22.63
CA THR A 572 3.17 -2.12 21.97
C THR A 572 3.35 -2.31 20.48
N MET A 573 2.41 -1.76 19.70
CA MET A 573 2.44 -1.81 18.23
C MET A 573 3.65 -1.03 17.68
N PRO A 574 4.36 -1.56 16.66
CA PRO A 574 5.40 -0.79 15.97
C PRO A 574 4.75 0.30 15.12
N ILE A 575 4.89 1.55 15.56
CA ILE A 575 4.39 2.73 14.83
C ILE A 575 5.34 3.20 13.72
N GLU A 576 6.58 2.71 13.68
CA GLU A 576 7.55 2.98 12.61
C GLU A 576 8.27 1.67 12.21
N PRO A 577 8.83 1.58 10.98
CA PRO A 577 9.68 0.47 10.58
C PRO A 577 10.85 0.28 11.56
N THR A 578 11.06 -0.95 12.03
CA THR A 578 12.17 -1.30 12.93
C THR A 578 13.42 -1.72 12.15
N ILE A 579 13.23 -2.18 10.90
CA ILE A 579 14.28 -2.49 9.93
C ILE A 579 14.33 -1.38 8.88
N ILE A 580 15.52 -0.81 8.64
CA ILE A 580 15.79 0.13 7.56
C ILE A 580 16.79 -0.50 6.57
N GLY A 581 16.35 -0.70 5.33
CA GLY A 581 17.12 -1.35 4.28
C GLY A 581 17.18 -2.88 4.43
N ASP A 582 17.59 -3.54 3.33
CA ASP A 582 17.50 -4.99 3.21
C ASP A 582 18.83 -5.65 3.55
N THR A 583 18.77 -6.72 4.34
CA THR A 583 19.94 -7.52 4.72
C THR A 583 19.61 -9.00 4.66
N ILE A 584 20.57 -9.82 4.23
CA ILE A 584 20.51 -11.27 4.35
C ILE A 584 21.23 -11.65 5.64
N SER A 585 20.48 -12.14 6.63
CA SER A 585 21.02 -12.59 7.90
C SER A 585 21.40 -14.07 7.85
N ALA A 586 22.42 -14.46 8.61
CA ALA A 586 22.88 -15.85 8.67
C ALA A 586 21.74 -16.79 9.13
N PRO A 587 21.70 -18.04 8.64
CA PRO A 587 20.73 -19.04 9.08
C PRO A 587 20.83 -19.24 10.59
N ASN A 588 19.68 -19.12 11.27
CA ASN A 588 19.55 -19.42 12.69
C ASN A 588 18.64 -20.63 12.89
N SER A 589 18.62 -21.16 14.11
CA SER A 589 17.80 -22.33 14.48
C SER A 589 16.29 -22.03 14.60
N ILE A 590 15.81 -20.86 14.16
CA ILE A 590 14.40 -20.47 14.32
C ILE A 590 13.55 -21.25 13.31
N SER A 591 12.77 -22.19 13.83
CA SER A 591 11.69 -22.91 13.13
C SER A 591 10.46 -22.02 12.93
N ALA A 592 10.66 -20.84 12.34
CA ALA A 592 9.59 -19.92 12.00
C ALA A 592 8.62 -20.59 11.01
N LYS A 593 7.32 -20.46 11.28
CA LYS A 593 6.22 -20.94 10.43
C LYS A 593 5.30 -19.78 10.09
N THR A 594 4.55 -19.93 9.00
CA THR A 594 3.45 -19.03 8.66
C THR A 594 2.34 -19.15 9.70
N VAL A 595 1.94 -18.01 10.29
CA VAL A 595 0.91 -17.91 11.32
C VAL A 595 0.03 -16.68 11.04
N GLY A 596 -1.28 -16.80 11.29
CA GLY A 596 -2.22 -15.68 11.19
C GLY A 596 -2.78 -15.40 9.79
N THR A 597 -2.27 -16.03 8.73
CA THR A 597 -2.82 -15.95 7.35
C THR A 597 -4.01 -16.90 7.14
N LYS A 598 -4.59 -16.96 5.92
CA LYS A 598 -5.62 -17.94 5.53
C LYS A 598 -5.12 -19.35 5.15
N TYR A 599 -3.80 -19.57 5.05
CA TYR A 599 -3.21 -20.73 4.35
C TYR A 599 -2.93 -21.98 5.21
N GLN A 600 -3.37 -22.09 6.48
CA GLN A 600 -2.99 -23.24 7.34
C GLN A 600 -3.69 -24.55 6.97
N GLN A 601 -4.81 -24.52 6.25
CA GLN A 601 -5.47 -25.72 5.73
C GLN A 601 -4.88 -26.19 4.39
N LEU A 602 -4.02 -25.37 3.76
CA LEU A 602 -3.52 -25.61 2.41
C LEU A 602 -2.40 -26.67 2.42
N THR A 603 -2.67 -27.88 1.93
CA THR A 603 -1.66 -28.93 1.77
C THR A 603 -1.49 -29.30 0.30
N ALA A 604 -0.26 -29.39 -0.20
CA ALA A 604 0.00 -29.83 -1.57
C ALA A 604 -0.47 -31.28 -1.82
N ALA A 605 -1.00 -31.55 -3.02
CA ALA A 605 -1.41 -32.90 -3.43
C ALA A 605 -0.21 -33.86 -3.56
N VAL A 606 0.95 -33.33 -3.93
CA VAL A 606 2.20 -34.06 -4.17
C VAL A 606 3.36 -33.43 -3.38
N PRO A 607 4.50 -34.10 -3.19
CA PRO A 607 5.71 -33.47 -2.66
C PRO A 607 6.17 -32.29 -3.54
N THR A 608 6.52 -31.17 -2.92
CA THR A 608 6.87 -29.88 -3.58
C THR A 608 8.33 -29.47 -3.38
N ASN A 609 8.95 -29.96 -2.31
CA ASN A 609 10.28 -29.55 -1.88
C ASN A 609 10.97 -30.66 -1.08
N ASN A 610 12.29 -30.54 -0.93
CA ASN A 610 13.03 -31.26 0.10
C ASN A 610 13.18 -30.33 1.32
N PRO A 611 12.55 -30.63 2.47
CA PRO A 611 12.68 -29.82 3.69
C PRO A 611 14.07 -29.95 4.35
N ASP A 612 14.86 -30.97 4.00
CA ASP A 612 16.21 -31.18 4.53
C ASP A 612 17.28 -30.32 3.83
N ILE A 613 16.94 -29.59 2.75
CA ILE A 613 17.83 -28.58 2.16
C ILE A 613 18.01 -27.45 3.18
N PRO A 614 19.24 -27.14 3.60
CA PRO A 614 19.50 -26.06 4.55
C PRO A 614 19.06 -24.72 3.96
N VAL A 615 18.62 -23.81 4.82
CA VAL A 615 18.49 -22.40 4.45
C VAL A 615 19.89 -21.79 4.47
N ASP A 616 20.29 -21.12 3.39
CA ASP A 616 21.57 -20.42 3.23
C ASP A 616 21.53 -18.99 3.80
N GLY A 617 20.36 -18.34 3.83
CA GLY A 617 20.17 -17.02 4.42
C GLY A 617 18.71 -16.66 4.72
N ILE A 618 18.49 -15.74 5.66
CA ILE A 618 17.17 -15.27 6.08
C ILE A 618 17.02 -13.78 5.74
N ILE A 619 16.01 -13.47 4.93
CA ILE A 619 15.61 -12.14 4.48
C ILE A 619 14.36 -11.76 5.26
N ARG A 620 14.45 -10.70 6.08
CA ARG A 620 13.31 -10.16 6.82
C ARG A 620 12.70 -9.02 6.04
N MET A 621 11.36 -8.95 6.01
CA MET A 621 10.62 -7.92 5.29
C MET A 621 9.48 -7.42 6.17
N GLU A 622 9.69 -6.26 6.79
CA GLU A 622 8.61 -5.50 7.42
C GLU A 622 7.83 -4.75 6.35
N LEU A 623 6.53 -5.02 6.26
CA LEU A 623 5.61 -4.33 5.34
C LEU A 623 5.03 -3.12 6.07
N PHE A 624 5.20 -1.93 5.48
CA PHE A 624 4.79 -0.67 6.08
C PHE A 624 4.30 0.32 5.00
N GLY A 625 3.52 1.32 5.40
CA GLY A 625 3.08 2.40 4.51
C GLY A 625 2.98 3.74 5.24
N TYR A 626 3.06 4.82 4.48
CA TYR A 626 2.79 6.17 4.94
C TYR A 626 1.62 6.76 4.15
N MET A 627 0.46 6.90 4.80
CA MET A 627 -0.80 7.25 4.11
C MET A 627 -0.89 8.72 3.69
N ASP A 628 -0.52 9.70 4.53
CA ASP A 628 -0.69 11.14 4.17
C ASP A 628 0.01 11.53 2.85
N ARG A 629 1.04 10.78 2.44
CA ARG A 629 1.78 10.96 1.17
C ARG A 629 1.71 9.75 0.24
N TYR A 630 0.96 8.72 0.62
CA TYR A 630 0.79 7.46 -0.10
C TYR A 630 2.14 6.90 -0.61
N ILE A 631 3.01 6.55 0.34
CA ILE A 631 4.33 5.92 0.09
C ILE A 631 4.33 4.55 0.79
N TRP A 632 4.26 3.48 0.00
CA TRP A 632 4.35 2.12 0.52
C TRP A 632 5.79 1.59 0.45
N MET A 633 6.21 0.82 1.44
CA MET A 633 7.61 0.46 1.65
C MET A 633 7.79 -0.94 2.25
N ILE A 634 8.95 -1.53 1.99
CA ILE A 634 9.46 -2.70 2.69
C ILE A 634 10.69 -2.24 3.48
N ASN A 635 10.90 -2.69 4.72
CA ASN A 635 12.08 -2.35 5.52
C ASN A 635 12.42 -0.84 5.48
N GLY A 636 11.41 0.01 5.70
CA GLY A 636 11.56 1.48 5.73
C GLY A 636 11.97 2.18 4.43
N LEU A 637 12.12 1.46 3.31
CA LEU A 637 12.53 2.03 2.01
C LEU A 637 11.55 1.64 0.88
N PRO A 638 11.09 2.61 0.08
CA PRO A 638 10.46 2.31 -1.21
C PRO A 638 11.51 1.78 -2.20
N GLU A 639 11.06 1.00 -3.17
CA GLU A 639 11.89 0.32 -4.18
C GLU A 639 12.94 1.22 -4.84
N TYR A 640 12.52 2.41 -5.29
CA TYR A 640 13.37 3.41 -5.93
C TYR A 640 14.46 4.05 -5.01
N LYS A 641 14.50 3.69 -3.72
CA LYS A 641 15.59 4.03 -2.78
C LYS A 641 16.30 2.78 -2.22
N ALA A 642 15.76 1.59 -2.46
CA ALA A 642 16.36 0.34 -2.05
C ALA A 642 17.53 -0.03 -2.98
N LYS A 643 18.39 -0.94 -2.52
CA LYS A 643 19.36 -1.62 -3.40
C LYS A 643 18.81 -2.99 -3.77
N PRO A 644 19.20 -3.56 -4.92
CA PRO A 644 18.89 -4.94 -5.24
C PRO A 644 19.38 -5.89 -4.15
N ILE A 645 18.56 -6.89 -3.84
CA ILE A 645 18.92 -7.96 -2.91
C ILE A 645 19.69 -9.00 -3.72
N VAL A 646 21.01 -9.04 -3.52
CA VAL A 646 21.92 -9.95 -4.22
C VAL A 646 21.77 -11.37 -3.67
N ILE A 647 21.64 -12.35 -4.56
CA ILE A 647 21.43 -13.77 -4.22
C ILE A 647 22.35 -14.70 -5.03
N GLU A 648 22.83 -15.77 -4.41
CA GLU A 648 23.63 -16.82 -5.04
C GLU A 648 22.72 -17.84 -5.76
N PRO A 649 23.17 -18.46 -6.87
CA PRO A 649 22.44 -19.55 -7.56
C PRO A 649 22.48 -20.88 -6.78
N GLY A 650 21.43 -21.69 -6.92
CA GLY A 650 21.37 -23.05 -6.35
C GLY A 650 21.31 -23.09 -4.81
N LYS A 651 20.83 -22.02 -4.19
CA LYS A 651 20.69 -21.84 -2.74
C LYS A 651 19.22 -21.81 -2.31
N ARG A 652 18.98 -21.90 -1.02
CA ARG A 652 17.66 -21.65 -0.41
C ARG A 652 17.70 -20.44 0.50
N TYR A 653 16.90 -19.43 0.19
CA TYR A 653 16.68 -18.31 1.11
C TYR A 653 15.31 -18.42 1.78
N ARG A 654 15.24 -18.03 3.05
CA ARG A 654 13.99 -17.89 3.80
C ARG A 654 13.56 -16.43 3.78
N ILE A 655 12.33 -16.17 3.37
CA ILE A 655 11.68 -14.86 3.49
C ILE A 655 10.72 -14.89 4.69
N ILE A 656 10.80 -13.85 5.53
CA ILE A 656 9.91 -13.65 6.68
C ILE A 656 9.24 -12.30 6.53
N PHE A 657 7.95 -12.34 6.18
CA PHE A 657 7.09 -11.17 6.13
C PHE A 657 6.50 -10.89 7.51
N THR A 658 6.65 -9.66 7.98
CA THR A 658 5.92 -9.13 9.14
C THR A 658 5.06 -7.97 8.66
N ASN A 659 3.74 -8.11 8.69
CA ASN A 659 2.86 -7.00 8.32
C ASN A 659 2.58 -6.12 9.55
N ASN A 660 3.30 -5.01 9.64
CA ASN A 660 3.16 -4.02 10.70
C ASN A 660 2.13 -2.92 10.34
N SER A 661 1.55 -2.96 9.14
CA SER A 661 0.51 -2.04 8.70
C SER A 661 -0.91 -2.59 8.94
N MET A 662 -1.92 -1.72 8.77
CA MET A 662 -3.33 -2.11 8.80
C MET A 662 -3.81 -2.72 7.48
N MET A 663 -3.11 -2.54 6.37
CA MET A 663 -3.56 -3.05 5.07
C MET A 663 -3.10 -4.49 4.84
N ARG A 664 -3.93 -5.28 4.17
CA ARG A 664 -3.56 -6.61 3.62
C ARG A 664 -2.57 -6.40 2.46
N HIS A 665 -1.55 -7.26 2.35
CA HIS A 665 -0.58 -7.18 1.26
C HIS A 665 -0.39 -8.52 0.54
N PRO A 666 -0.90 -8.70 -0.69
CA PRO A 666 -0.59 -9.86 -1.53
C PRO A 666 0.83 -9.75 -2.12
N MET A 667 1.83 -10.32 -1.44
CA MET A 667 3.23 -10.27 -1.87
C MET A 667 3.52 -11.29 -2.98
N HIS A 668 3.85 -10.82 -4.18
CA HIS A 668 4.15 -11.60 -5.39
C HIS A 668 5.66 -11.67 -5.69
N ILE A 669 6.17 -12.85 -6.09
CA ILE A 669 7.55 -13.06 -6.55
C ILE A 669 7.60 -13.57 -8.00
N HIS A 670 8.43 -12.92 -8.83
CA HIS A 670 8.65 -13.31 -10.21
C HIS A 670 9.70 -14.44 -10.31
N GLY A 671 9.59 -15.29 -11.34
CA GLY A 671 10.58 -16.32 -11.66
C GLY A 671 10.81 -17.42 -10.61
N HIS A 672 10.04 -17.42 -9.52
CA HIS A 672 10.26 -18.30 -8.37
C HIS A 672 8.94 -18.79 -7.79
N TRP A 673 9.04 -19.80 -6.92
CA TRP A 673 7.95 -20.24 -6.07
C TRP A 673 8.30 -19.98 -4.60
N PHE A 674 7.34 -19.44 -3.85
CA PHE A 674 7.33 -19.56 -2.40
C PHE A 674 6.94 -20.99 -2.01
N ILE A 675 7.82 -21.65 -1.27
CA ILE A 675 7.53 -22.86 -0.49
C ILE A 675 6.99 -22.37 0.86
N LEU A 676 5.66 -22.26 0.98
CA LEU A 676 5.03 -21.70 2.17
C LEU A 676 5.22 -22.62 3.38
N ARG A 677 5.93 -22.17 4.42
CA ARG A 677 6.21 -22.95 5.63
C ARG A 677 5.03 -22.95 6.59
N ASN A 678 3.92 -23.57 6.19
CA ASN A 678 2.75 -23.78 7.04
C ASN A 678 2.84 -25.07 7.89
N GLY A 679 3.80 -25.95 7.61
CA GLY A 679 4.19 -27.05 8.51
C GLY A 679 3.83 -28.45 8.01
N HIS A 680 3.56 -28.60 6.72
CA HIS A 680 3.35 -29.90 6.06
C HIS A 680 4.63 -30.49 5.45
N GLY A 681 5.77 -29.79 5.56
CA GLY A 681 7.11 -30.29 5.27
C GLY A 681 7.33 -30.54 3.79
N VAL A 682 7.47 -31.79 3.35
CA VAL A 682 7.54 -32.14 1.92
C VAL A 682 6.27 -31.72 1.15
N TYR A 683 5.14 -31.53 1.84
CA TYR A 683 3.85 -31.09 1.28
C TYR A 683 3.49 -29.62 1.59
N ASP A 684 4.45 -28.82 2.07
CA ASP A 684 4.31 -27.35 2.15
C ASP A 684 3.92 -26.83 0.75
N PRO A 685 2.85 -26.01 0.59
CA PRO A 685 2.34 -25.65 -0.72
C PRO A 685 3.24 -24.66 -1.46
N LEU A 686 3.18 -24.71 -2.79
CA LEU A 686 3.83 -23.75 -3.68
C LEU A 686 2.85 -22.62 -4.03
N LEU A 687 3.29 -21.39 -3.82
CA LEU A 687 2.54 -20.17 -4.12
C LEU A 687 3.46 -19.19 -4.86
N HIS A 688 2.92 -18.38 -5.77
CA HIS A 688 3.66 -17.25 -6.36
C HIS A 688 3.27 -15.92 -5.71
N THR A 689 2.15 -15.89 -4.97
CA THR A 689 1.61 -14.71 -4.28
C THR A 689 1.15 -15.12 -2.88
N ILE A 690 1.55 -14.38 -1.84
CA ILE A 690 1.16 -14.64 -0.45
C ILE A 690 0.49 -13.39 0.10
N GLU A 691 -0.81 -13.48 0.40
CA GLU A 691 -1.51 -12.48 1.20
C GLU A 691 -1.01 -12.53 2.65
N VAL A 692 -0.48 -11.40 3.12
CA VAL A 692 -0.04 -11.20 4.50
C VAL A 692 -1.05 -10.29 5.20
N ASP A 693 -1.89 -10.90 6.02
CA ASP A 693 -2.92 -10.21 6.80
C ASP A 693 -2.29 -9.22 7.81
N PRO A 694 -3.02 -8.17 8.24
CA PRO A 694 -2.55 -7.23 9.27
C PRO A 694 -2.10 -7.97 10.53
N GLY A 695 -0.91 -7.63 11.05
CA GLY A 695 -0.33 -8.25 12.23
C GLY A 695 0.09 -9.71 12.08
N ALA A 696 -0.07 -10.31 10.90
CA ALA A 696 0.33 -11.69 10.62
C ALA A 696 1.83 -11.80 10.27
N THR A 697 2.36 -13.01 10.43
CA THR A 697 3.72 -13.36 10.00
C THR A 697 3.66 -14.50 8.98
N ALA A 698 4.05 -14.22 7.74
CA ALA A 698 4.15 -15.23 6.70
C ALA A 698 5.62 -15.63 6.49
N VAL A 699 5.87 -16.93 6.44
CA VAL A 699 7.21 -17.51 6.31
C VAL A 699 7.21 -18.45 5.11
N ALA A 700 8.07 -18.16 4.15
CA ALA A 700 8.29 -19.02 3.00
C ALA A 700 9.79 -19.21 2.76
N ASP A 701 10.15 -20.29 2.08
CA ASP A 701 11.48 -20.43 1.49
C ASP A 701 11.35 -20.33 -0.04
N PHE A 702 12.40 -19.88 -0.73
CA PHE A 702 12.51 -19.98 -2.19
C PHE A 702 13.89 -20.53 -2.56
N ASP A 703 13.95 -21.33 -3.62
CA ASP A 703 15.18 -21.93 -4.13
C ASP A 703 15.62 -21.17 -5.39
N THR A 704 16.89 -20.78 -5.47
CA THR A 704 17.43 -19.88 -6.51
C THR A 704 17.83 -20.63 -7.79
N GLU A 705 16.83 -21.23 -8.42
CA GLU A 705 16.97 -22.09 -9.61
C GLU A 705 16.64 -21.37 -10.95
N ALA A 706 16.37 -20.06 -10.91
CA ALA A 706 16.04 -19.24 -12.08
C ALA A 706 16.97 -18.01 -12.15
N SER A 707 18.08 -18.11 -12.89
CA SER A 707 19.08 -17.05 -12.92
C SER A 707 18.59 -15.77 -13.62
N GLY A 708 19.25 -14.65 -13.32
CA GLY A 708 18.93 -13.34 -13.89
C GLY A 708 18.59 -12.30 -12.84
N GLN A 709 17.56 -11.50 -13.14
CA GLN A 709 17.10 -10.41 -12.28
C GLN A 709 15.56 -10.38 -12.26
N TRP A 710 15.00 -10.31 -11.05
CA TRP A 710 13.61 -10.63 -10.79
C TRP A 710 12.95 -9.58 -9.92
N PHE A 711 11.69 -9.29 -10.21
CA PHE A 711 10.90 -8.34 -9.44
C PHE A 711 10.12 -9.06 -8.32
N PHE A 712 9.89 -8.35 -7.23
CA PHE A 712 9.14 -8.82 -6.08
C PHE A 712 8.35 -7.65 -5.52
N HIS A 713 7.02 -7.77 -5.38
CA HIS A 713 6.18 -6.61 -5.03
C HIS A 713 4.86 -6.98 -4.35
N CYS A 714 4.21 -6.00 -3.72
CA CYS A 714 2.81 -6.14 -3.33
C CYS A 714 1.92 -6.05 -4.59
N HIS A 715 0.90 -6.89 -4.69
CA HIS A 715 -0.03 -6.95 -5.83
C HIS A 715 -1.24 -6.00 -5.68
N HIS A 716 -1.27 -5.17 -4.64
CA HIS A 716 -2.00 -3.91 -4.74
C HIS A 716 -1.21 -2.98 -5.66
N LEU A 717 -1.74 -2.75 -6.86
CA LEU A 717 -1.06 -2.08 -7.98
C LEU A 717 -0.46 -0.72 -7.59
N PHE A 718 -1.19 0.06 -6.79
CA PHE A 718 -0.76 1.38 -6.34
C PHE A 718 0.21 1.32 -5.14
N HIS A 719 0.21 0.24 -4.35
CA HIS A 719 1.26 -0.02 -3.35
C HIS A 719 2.60 -0.29 -4.07
N MET A 720 2.60 -1.18 -5.07
CA MET A 720 3.76 -1.41 -5.95
C MET A 720 4.23 -0.10 -6.58
N THR A 721 3.33 0.64 -7.23
CA THR A 721 3.64 1.88 -7.95
C THR A 721 4.22 2.97 -7.03
N SER A 722 3.82 3.01 -5.76
CA SER A 722 4.38 3.94 -4.77
C SER A 722 5.70 3.51 -4.14
N GLY A 723 6.10 2.22 -4.28
CA GLY A 723 7.39 1.73 -3.81
C GLY A 723 7.41 0.40 -3.04
N MET A 724 6.29 -0.31 -2.83
CA MET A 724 6.28 -1.60 -2.11
C MET A 724 6.77 -2.76 -2.99
N ALA A 725 8.04 -2.69 -3.38
CA ALA A 725 8.70 -3.64 -4.24
C ALA A 725 10.21 -3.74 -3.96
N ARG A 726 10.85 -4.76 -4.56
CA ARG A 726 12.29 -5.02 -4.60
C ARG A 726 12.69 -5.70 -5.90
N VAL A 727 13.98 -5.60 -6.18
CA VAL A 727 14.67 -6.39 -7.21
C VAL A 727 15.53 -7.43 -6.50
N PHE A 728 15.33 -8.71 -6.82
CA PHE A 728 16.29 -9.78 -6.54
C PHE A 728 17.26 -9.91 -7.71
N GLN A 729 18.56 -9.90 -7.45
CA GLN A 729 19.59 -9.90 -8.50
C GLN A 729 20.57 -11.05 -8.27
N TYR A 730 20.78 -11.91 -9.26
CA TYR A 730 21.74 -13.01 -9.13
C TYR A 730 23.18 -12.53 -9.26
N GLU A 731 24.09 -13.10 -8.47
CA GLU A 731 25.53 -12.86 -8.66
C GLU A 731 26.01 -13.25 -10.06
N THR A 732 25.41 -14.28 -10.67
CA THR A 732 25.78 -14.75 -12.03
C THR A 732 25.63 -13.64 -13.08
N ILE A 733 24.49 -12.94 -13.10
CA ILE A 733 24.24 -11.91 -14.12
C ILE A 733 25.16 -10.69 -13.94
N ILE A 734 25.52 -10.37 -12.68
CA ILE A 734 26.51 -9.33 -12.35
C ILE A 734 27.89 -9.72 -12.88
N ASP A 735 28.33 -10.96 -12.65
CA ASP A 735 29.64 -11.42 -13.09
C ASP A 735 29.73 -11.63 -14.62
N VAL A 736 28.63 -12.01 -15.29
CA VAL A 736 28.52 -12.03 -16.76
C VAL A 736 28.66 -10.61 -17.33
N VAL A 737 27.92 -9.63 -16.81
CA VAL A 737 27.99 -8.22 -17.25
C VAL A 737 29.39 -7.62 -17.05
N ASN A 738 30.11 -8.07 -16.02
CA ASN A 738 31.49 -7.67 -15.72
C ASN A 738 32.56 -8.50 -16.46
N GLY A 739 32.18 -9.48 -17.28
CA GLY A 739 33.11 -10.34 -18.03
C GLY A 739 33.93 -11.32 -17.18
N LYS A 740 33.51 -11.58 -15.94
CA LYS A 740 34.13 -12.54 -15.03
C LYS A 740 33.58 -13.96 -15.20
N ALA A 741 32.30 -14.07 -15.58
CA ALA A 741 31.61 -15.32 -15.87
C ALA A 741 31.15 -15.36 -17.34
N LYS A 742 30.74 -16.54 -17.81
CA LYS A 742 30.03 -16.73 -19.09
C LYS A 742 28.55 -16.97 -18.82
N PRO A 743 27.63 -16.54 -19.70
CA PRO A 743 26.21 -16.81 -19.56
C PRO A 743 25.93 -18.31 -19.41
N GLU A 744 25.09 -18.66 -18.43
CA GLU A 744 24.55 -20.00 -18.28
C GLU A 744 23.32 -20.22 -19.18
N THR A 745 23.10 -21.47 -19.59
CA THR A 745 21.90 -21.92 -20.31
C THR A 745 21.61 -23.36 -19.89
N GLU A 746 21.19 -23.51 -18.65
CA GLU A 746 20.77 -24.77 -18.04
C GLU A 746 19.25 -24.76 -17.86
N ILE A 747 18.59 -25.72 -18.51
CA ILE A 747 17.19 -26.04 -18.25
C ILE A 747 17.11 -27.52 -17.90
N ALA A 748 16.80 -27.82 -16.64
CA ALA A 748 16.86 -29.17 -16.10
C ALA A 748 15.59 -29.52 -15.30
N PRO A 749 15.09 -30.76 -15.38
CA PRO A 749 13.98 -31.20 -14.55
C PRO A 749 14.42 -31.44 -13.11
N THR A 750 13.56 -31.12 -12.16
CA THR A 750 13.68 -31.60 -10.77
C THR A 750 12.69 -32.76 -10.54
N PRO A 751 12.70 -33.39 -9.36
CA PRO A 751 11.66 -34.36 -8.98
C PRO A 751 10.29 -33.74 -8.66
N TYR A 752 10.17 -32.40 -8.67
CA TYR A 752 8.99 -31.67 -8.24
C TYR A 752 8.22 -31.08 -9.43
N ILE A 753 6.89 -31.24 -9.41
CA ILE A 753 6.01 -30.65 -10.43
C ILE A 753 6.13 -29.12 -10.39
N ASN A 754 6.05 -28.46 -11.56
CA ASN A 754 6.14 -27.01 -11.73
C ASN A 754 7.44 -26.34 -11.26
N ARG A 755 8.47 -27.11 -10.91
CA ARG A 755 9.76 -26.59 -10.43
C ARG A 755 10.96 -27.09 -11.26
N PRO A 756 11.02 -26.86 -12.58
CA PRO A 756 12.27 -26.99 -13.34
C PRO A 756 13.33 -26.00 -12.83
N ILE A 757 14.58 -26.28 -13.13
CA ILE A 757 15.67 -25.30 -13.15
C ILE A 757 15.59 -24.56 -14.48
N VAL A 758 15.66 -23.22 -14.45
CA VAL A 758 15.61 -22.34 -15.63
C VAL A 758 16.70 -21.26 -15.50
N ARG A 759 17.96 -21.68 -15.50
CA ARG A 759 19.13 -20.78 -15.48
C ARG A 759 19.50 -20.40 -16.90
N VAL A 760 18.94 -19.30 -17.40
CA VAL A 760 19.18 -18.80 -18.75
C VAL A 760 19.54 -17.33 -18.68
N ASP A 761 20.85 -17.04 -18.64
CA ASP A 761 21.36 -15.68 -18.41
C ASP A 761 21.20 -14.78 -19.63
N GLU A 762 21.36 -15.31 -20.85
CA GLU A 762 21.43 -14.52 -22.09
C GLU A 762 20.64 -15.16 -23.25
N VAL A 763 19.33 -14.88 -23.36
CA VAL A 763 18.53 -15.18 -24.57
C VAL A 763 18.63 -14.08 -25.65
N MET A 764 19.06 -12.89 -25.23
CA MET A 764 19.31 -11.70 -26.05
C MET A 764 20.39 -10.87 -25.35
N PRO A 765 21.18 -10.05 -26.08
CA PRO A 765 22.31 -9.31 -25.51
C PRO A 765 21.94 -8.54 -24.24
N ILE A 766 22.65 -8.79 -23.14
CA ILE A 766 22.32 -8.21 -21.84
C ILE A 766 22.57 -6.70 -21.85
N ASP A 767 21.52 -5.90 -21.61
CA ASP A 767 21.67 -4.46 -21.43
C ASP A 767 22.20 -4.15 -20.02
N LYS A 768 23.43 -3.64 -19.95
CA LYS A 768 24.12 -3.29 -18.70
C LYS A 768 23.40 -2.20 -17.89
N ALA A 769 22.58 -1.36 -18.53
CA ALA A 769 21.80 -0.35 -17.82
C ALA A 769 20.77 -1.00 -16.88
N LEU A 770 20.13 -2.09 -17.34
CA LEU A 770 19.13 -2.84 -16.56
C LEU A 770 19.73 -3.56 -15.35
N ILE A 771 21.04 -3.85 -15.35
CA ILE A 771 21.72 -4.58 -14.26
C ILE A 771 22.42 -3.62 -13.28
N THR A 772 22.88 -2.45 -13.74
CA THR A 772 23.61 -1.50 -12.87
C THR A 772 22.71 -0.64 -12.00
N HIS A 773 21.53 -0.26 -12.50
CA HIS A 773 20.56 0.57 -11.79
C HIS A 773 19.12 0.07 -12.03
N PRO A 774 18.82 -1.19 -11.67
CA PRO A 774 17.47 -1.73 -11.84
C PRO A 774 16.50 -0.98 -10.93
N ALA A 775 15.42 -0.49 -11.53
CA ALA A 775 14.32 0.17 -10.83
C ALA A 775 13.03 -0.08 -11.62
N GLY A 776 12.09 -0.84 -11.04
CA GLY A 776 10.78 -1.05 -11.64
C GLY A 776 9.97 0.25 -11.67
N HIS A 777 10.16 1.10 -10.65
CA HIS A 777 9.50 2.40 -10.53
C HIS A 777 10.52 3.52 -10.33
N HIS A 778 10.26 4.67 -10.94
CA HIS A 778 11.09 5.86 -10.81
C HIS A 778 10.42 6.88 -9.89
N GLN A 779 11.22 7.75 -9.24
CA GLN A 779 10.65 8.85 -8.45
C GLN A 779 9.86 9.81 -9.35
N GLY A 780 8.54 9.80 -9.19
CA GLY A 780 7.66 10.77 -9.84
C GLY A 780 7.83 12.18 -9.27
N PHE A 781 7.58 13.18 -10.11
CA PHE A 781 7.33 14.55 -9.67
C PHE A 781 5.83 14.71 -9.42
N TYR A 782 5.47 15.12 -8.20
CA TYR A 782 4.09 15.29 -7.77
C TYR A 782 3.80 16.75 -7.44
N ARG A 783 2.54 17.13 -7.63
CA ARG A 783 2.00 18.42 -7.21
C ARG A 783 0.73 18.21 -6.39
N ALA A 784 0.59 18.95 -5.30
CA ALA A 784 -0.63 18.99 -4.51
C ALA A 784 -0.85 20.44 -4.05
N ASN A 785 -1.98 21.03 -4.47
CA ASN A 785 -2.35 22.38 -4.08
C ASN A 785 -3.58 22.31 -3.17
N PHE A 786 -3.52 23.02 -2.06
CA PHE A 786 -4.60 23.23 -1.12
C PHE A 786 -4.92 24.72 -1.16
N LEU A 787 -6.18 25.07 -1.38
CA LEU A 787 -6.66 26.45 -1.39
C LEU A 787 -7.88 26.56 -0.49
N GLU A 788 -7.78 27.41 0.52
CA GLU A 788 -8.89 27.80 1.39
C GLU A 788 -9.18 29.28 1.14
N VAL A 789 -10.47 29.60 0.98
CA VAL A 789 -10.95 30.98 0.89
C VAL A 789 -12.14 31.11 1.83
N ASN A 790 -12.12 32.11 2.71
CA ASN A 790 -13.22 32.42 3.62
C ASN A 790 -13.61 33.90 3.54
N GLU A 791 -14.81 34.22 4.06
CA GLU A 791 -15.33 35.58 4.17
C GLU A 791 -15.99 35.76 5.55
N ASP A 792 -15.59 36.81 6.28
CA ASP A 792 -16.30 37.31 7.46
C ASP A 792 -17.29 38.40 7.00
N PRO A 793 -18.61 38.12 6.96
CA PRO A 793 -19.63 39.06 6.50
C PRO A 793 -19.99 40.15 7.53
N PHE A 794 -19.47 40.07 8.75
CA PHE A 794 -19.71 41.05 9.82
C PHE A 794 -18.65 42.14 9.82
N HIS A 795 -17.41 41.80 9.44
CA HIS A 795 -16.28 42.72 9.33
C HIS A 795 -15.92 43.10 7.87
N ASN A 796 -16.53 42.43 6.88
CA ASN A 796 -16.26 42.60 5.45
C ASN A 796 -14.77 42.34 5.10
N ALA A 797 -14.23 41.29 5.71
CA ALA A 797 -12.87 40.78 5.46
C ALA A 797 -12.95 39.44 4.72
N GLN A 798 -11.95 39.16 3.90
CA GLN A 798 -11.78 37.87 3.22
C GLN A 798 -10.37 37.36 3.52
N GLU A 799 -10.24 36.06 3.74
CA GLU A 799 -8.93 35.43 4.00
C GLU A 799 -8.66 34.36 2.95
N MET A 800 -7.39 34.20 2.59
CA MET A 800 -6.93 33.16 1.68
C MET A 800 -5.72 32.43 2.26
N THR A 801 -5.86 31.12 2.45
CA THR A 801 -4.75 30.21 2.78
C THR A 801 -4.44 29.34 1.56
N PHE A 802 -3.16 29.24 1.19
CA PHE A 802 -2.70 28.42 0.06
C PHE A 802 -1.51 27.55 0.49
N ARG A 803 -1.53 26.25 0.18
CA ARG A 803 -0.39 25.34 0.35
C ARG A 803 -0.13 24.58 -0.95
N GLY A 804 0.94 24.93 -1.65
CA GLY A 804 1.42 24.24 -2.85
C GLY A 804 2.66 23.42 -2.53
N TYR A 805 2.59 22.10 -2.76
CA TYR A 805 3.73 21.19 -2.67
C TYR A 805 4.15 20.73 -4.06
N TYR A 806 5.43 20.87 -4.41
CA TYR A 806 5.98 20.55 -5.73
C TYR A 806 7.31 19.78 -5.61
N GLY A 807 7.36 18.52 -6.03
CA GLY A 807 8.60 17.74 -5.97
C GLY A 807 8.39 16.23 -5.88
N THR A 808 9.43 15.50 -5.48
CA THR A 808 9.36 14.05 -5.27
C THR A 808 8.79 13.72 -3.89
N ASP A 809 8.59 12.43 -3.61
CA ASP A 809 8.06 11.94 -2.33
C ASP A 809 8.81 12.46 -1.09
N TYR A 810 10.15 12.63 -1.17
CA TYR A 810 10.99 13.04 -0.04
C TYR A 810 11.49 14.48 -0.10
N GLN A 811 11.36 15.18 -1.23
CA GLN A 811 11.97 16.49 -1.46
C GLN A 811 10.98 17.36 -2.23
N LYS A 812 10.48 18.43 -1.58
CA LYS A 812 9.46 19.30 -2.17
C LYS A 812 9.82 20.77 -1.96
N LEU A 813 9.51 21.61 -2.95
CA LEU A 813 9.30 23.02 -2.73
C LEU A 813 7.88 23.18 -2.14
N GLN A 814 7.80 23.77 -0.96
CA GLN A 814 6.56 24.22 -0.34
C GLN A 814 6.43 25.73 -0.61
N LEU A 815 5.38 26.10 -1.32
CA LEU A 815 4.85 27.46 -1.34
C LEU A 815 3.68 27.48 -0.37
N TYR A 816 3.73 28.34 0.65
CA TYR A 816 2.67 28.39 1.64
C TYR A 816 2.34 29.83 2.00
N THR A 817 1.06 30.17 1.93
CA THR A 817 0.49 31.44 2.34
C THR A 817 -0.53 31.16 3.42
N GLU A 818 -0.37 31.81 4.57
CA GLU A 818 -1.27 31.67 5.72
C GLU A 818 -2.09 32.93 5.88
N ASP A 819 -3.41 32.74 5.88
CA ASP A 819 -4.43 33.70 6.28
C ASP A 819 -4.19 35.10 5.67
N ALA A 820 -3.96 35.15 4.35
CA ALA A 820 -3.74 36.42 3.65
C ALA A 820 -5.05 37.24 3.66
N GLU A 821 -5.03 38.34 4.41
CA GLU A 821 -6.17 39.22 4.64
C GLU A 821 -6.38 40.14 3.44
N ILE A 822 -7.60 40.12 2.91
CA ILE A 822 -8.05 40.90 1.76
C ILE A 822 -9.24 41.74 2.20
N TYR A 823 -9.03 43.05 2.34
CA TYR A 823 -10.07 44.00 2.65
C TYR A 823 -10.45 44.79 1.40
N GLN A 824 -11.74 44.81 1.05
CA GLN A 824 -12.28 45.49 -0.14
C GLN A 824 -11.56 45.17 -1.48
N GLY A 825 -10.92 43.99 -1.57
CA GLY A 825 -10.16 43.54 -2.75
C GLY A 825 -8.70 43.97 -2.80
N ILE A 826 -8.18 44.59 -1.73
CA ILE A 826 -6.76 44.91 -1.54
C ILE A 826 -6.19 43.93 -0.52
N VAL A 827 -5.03 43.33 -0.81
CA VAL A 827 -4.28 42.54 0.19
C VAL A 827 -3.73 43.52 1.23
N GLU A 828 -4.15 43.38 2.48
CA GLU A 828 -3.62 44.18 3.59
C GLU A 828 -2.43 43.48 4.23
N ASN A 829 -2.51 42.16 4.42
CA ASN A 829 -1.51 41.32 5.06
C ASN A 829 -1.34 40.00 4.30
N ALA A 830 -0.11 39.48 4.21
CA ALA A 830 0.15 38.13 3.70
C ALA A 830 1.49 37.57 4.23
N ASP A 831 1.43 36.42 4.91
CA ASP A 831 2.60 35.67 5.39
C ASP A 831 2.93 34.55 4.38
N ILE A 832 3.99 34.70 3.57
CA ILE A 832 4.33 33.80 2.45
C ILE A 832 5.66 33.07 2.68
N ASP A 833 5.60 31.80 3.04
CA ASP A 833 6.73 30.87 3.10
C ASP A 833 7.09 30.32 1.71
N VAL A 834 8.39 30.35 1.39
CA VAL A 834 9.01 29.62 0.27
C VAL A 834 10.09 28.71 0.85
N PHE A 835 9.70 27.48 1.17
CA PHE A 835 10.54 26.53 1.90
C PHE A 835 10.90 25.29 1.07
N TYR A 836 12.14 24.84 1.21
CA TYR A 836 12.50 23.47 0.89
C TYR A 836 12.02 22.55 2.04
N TRP A 837 11.28 21.52 1.69
CA TRP A 837 10.62 20.58 2.60
C TRP A 837 11.20 19.17 2.39
N HIS A 838 11.54 18.50 3.48
CA HIS A 838 12.19 17.19 3.47
C HIS A 838 11.58 16.22 4.51
N LEU A 839 11.07 15.08 4.03
CA LEU A 839 10.49 14.03 4.87
C LEU A 839 11.61 13.25 5.60
N ILE A 840 11.55 13.21 6.94
CA ILE A 840 12.56 12.55 7.79
C ILE A 840 12.06 11.26 8.46
N SER A 841 10.77 11.19 8.78
CA SER A 841 10.05 9.95 9.11
C SER A 841 8.64 10.04 8.53
N GLN A 842 7.86 8.96 8.58
CA GLN A 842 6.46 9.00 8.14
C GLN A 842 5.58 9.99 8.91
N PHE A 843 6.02 10.51 10.06
CA PHE A 843 5.22 11.44 10.87
C PHE A 843 5.75 12.87 10.86
N TRP A 844 6.96 13.09 10.35
CA TRP A 844 7.68 14.34 10.52
C TRP A 844 8.50 14.70 9.27
N ALA A 845 8.44 15.97 8.91
CA ALA A 845 9.27 16.61 7.90
C ALA A 845 9.90 17.89 8.46
N VAL A 846 11.13 18.15 8.04
CA VAL A 846 11.81 19.43 8.31
C VAL A 846 11.65 20.35 7.10
N LYS A 847 11.56 21.64 7.36
CA LYS A 847 11.44 22.65 6.31
C LYS A 847 12.32 23.87 6.60
N GLY A 848 12.76 24.55 5.56
CA GLY A 848 13.54 25.78 5.70
C GLY A 848 13.74 26.51 4.40
N GLY A 849 13.95 27.82 4.49
CA GLY A 849 14.08 28.70 3.34
C GLY A 849 13.85 30.15 3.75
N VAL A 850 13.02 30.85 2.99
CA VAL A 850 12.71 32.26 3.20
C VAL A 850 11.22 32.48 3.32
N ASN A 851 10.87 33.54 4.05
CA ASN A 851 9.53 34.00 4.24
C ASN A 851 9.43 35.47 3.83
N TYR A 852 8.36 35.81 3.13
CA TYR A 852 8.02 37.16 2.70
C TYR A 852 6.76 37.59 3.44
N PHE A 853 6.92 38.58 4.33
CA PHE A 853 5.80 39.17 5.06
C PHE A 853 5.43 40.47 4.39
N TYR A 854 4.22 40.55 3.84
CA TYR A 854 3.63 41.76 3.27
C TYR A 854 2.64 42.37 4.25
N ARG A 855 2.73 43.67 4.49
CA ARG A 855 1.87 44.44 5.41
C ARG A 855 1.92 45.94 5.10
N PRO A 856 1.04 46.79 5.67
CA PRO A 856 1.00 48.23 5.38
C PRO A 856 2.29 48.99 5.75
N GLY A 857 3.00 48.55 6.80
CA GLY A 857 4.29 49.11 7.22
C GLY A 857 5.48 48.81 6.29
N GLY A 858 5.26 48.12 5.18
CA GLY A 858 6.27 47.77 4.19
C GLY A 858 6.69 46.28 4.25
N PRO A 859 6.88 45.63 3.10
CA PRO A 859 7.18 44.20 3.02
C PRO A 859 8.65 43.90 3.32
N TYR A 860 8.92 42.70 3.82
CA TYR A 860 10.28 42.25 4.14
C TYR A 860 10.48 40.75 3.96
N TRP A 861 11.75 40.35 3.91
CA TRP A 861 12.17 38.95 3.87
C TRP A 861 12.85 38.55 5.18
N GLN A 862 12.58 37.33 5.65
CA GLN A 862 13.24 36.74 6.81
C GLN A 862 13.59 35.26 6.54
N PRO A 863 14.77 34.77 6.97
CA PRO A 863 15.07 33.34 6.95
C PRO A 863 14.15 32.59 7.93
N GLY A 864 13.65 31.45 7.48
CA GLY A 864 12.75 30.59 8.27
C GLY A 864 13.21 29.13 8.29
N ILE A 865 12.99 28.46 9.41
CA ILE A 865 13.06 27.01 9.56
C ILE A 865 11.80 26.51 10.26
N GLY A 866 11.47 25.24 10.09
CA GLY A 866 10.32 24.65 10.76
C GLY A 866 10.31 23.13 10.76
N ILE A 867 9.34 22.60 11.50
CA ILE A 867 8.98 21.19 11.52
C ILE A 867 7.47 21.09 11.28
N GLU A 868 7.08 20.23 10.35
CA GLU A 868 5.69 19.94 10.00
C GLU A 868 5.47 18.44 10.12
N GLY A 869 4.35 18.04 10.70
CA GLY A 869 4.07 16.63 10.93
C GLY A 869 2.83 16.42 11.77
N LEU A 870 2.64 15.17 12.15
CA LEU A 870 1.50 14.72 12.91
C LEU A 870 2.04 14.22 14.27
N MET A 871 1.43 14.65 15.38
CA MET A 871 1.74 14.10 16.71
C MET A 871 0.67 13.07 17.14
N PRO A 872 0.88 12.29 18.22
CA PRO A 872 -0.08 11.26 18.65
C PRO A 872 -1.51 11.82 18.80
N TYR A 873 -2.51 10.97 18.58
CA TYR A 873 -3.93 11.35 18.53
C TYR A 873 -4.35 12.20 17.32
N TYR A 874 -3.58 12.15 16.22
CA TYR A 874 -3.83 12.92 14.98
C TYR A 874 -3.91 14.43 15.21
N ILE A 875 -2.95 15.00 15.92
CA ILE A 875 -2.87 16.45 16.07
C ILE A 875 -1.83 16.96 15.07
N ASP A 876 -2.31 17.59 14.00
CA ASP A 876 -1.49 18.27 13.00
C ASP A 876 -0.66 19.34 13.70
N THR A 877 0.65 19.32 13.43
CA THR A 877 1.65 20.13 14.10
C THR A 877 2.48 20.84 13.05
N ASN A 878 2.45 22.16 13.08
CA ASN A 878 3.21 23.02 12.19
C ASN A 878 3.89 24.10 13.04
N ILE A 879 5.21 23.97 13.19
CA ILE A 879 6.03 24.88 13.99
C ILE A 879 7.01 25.56 13.04
N ARG A 880 7.00 26.89 13.02
CA ARG A 880 7.88 27.73 12.20
C ARG A 880 8.62 28.70 13.09
N THR A 881 9.87 28.98 12.73
CA THR A 881 10.77 29.85 13.47
C THR A 881 11.47 30.77 12.47
N TYR A 882 11.34 32.07 12.68
CA TYR A 882 11.89 33.10 11.81
C TYR A 882 12.85 33.99 12.59
N TYR A 883 13.94 34.42 11.96
CA TYR A 883 14.90 35.34 12.58
C TYR A 883 14.89 36.69 11.86
N ARG A 884 14.67 37.79 12.60
CA ARG A 884 14.77 39.14 12.06
C ARG A 884 15.12 40.16 13.15
N ASP A 885 16.00 41.09 12.82
CA ASP A 885 16.38 42.27 13.63
C ASP A 885 16.78 41.91 15.08
N GLY A 886 17.51 40.80 15.24
CA GLY A 886 17.93 40.27 16.54
C GLY A 886 16.88 39.43 17.27
N SER A 887 15.61 39.48 16.86
CA SER A 887 14.52 38.70 17.43
C SER A 887 14.28 37.38 16.68
N VAL A 888 13.74 36.40 17.39
CA VAL A 888 13.28 35.12 16.84
C VAL A 888 11.77 35.01 17.06
N LYS A 889 10.96 35.03 15.98
CA LYS A 889 9.51 34.74 15.99
C LYS A 889 9.33 33.23 15.98
N PHE A 890 8.61 32.69 16.97
CA PHE A 890 8.10 31.32 16.97
C PHE A 890 6.60 31.38 16.66
N ASP A 891 6.17 30.59 15.68
CA ASP A 891 4.78 30.42 15.30
C ASP A 891 4.44 28.93 15.39
N ILE A 892 3.51 28.61 16.29
CA ILE A 892 3.16 27.24 16.68
C ILE A 892 1.68 27.04 16.40
N GLN A 893 1.36 26.21 15.42
CA GLN A 893 0.00 25.84 15.03
C GLN A 893 -0.22 24.36 15.32
N LEU A 894 -1.25 24.07 16.13
CA LEU A 894 -1.69 22.73 16.50
C LEU A 894 -3.18 22.59 16.16
N SER A 895 -3.57 21.61 15.36
CA SER A 895 -4.99 21.39 15.02
C SER A 895 -5.36 19.91 14.96
N ARG A 896 -6.65 19.61 15.13
CA ARG A 896 -7.18 18.25 15.04
C ARG A 896 -8.58 18.24 14.48
N ALA A 897 -8.79 17.54 13.37
CA ALA A 897 -10.12 17.24 12.84
C ALA A 897 -10.71 15.99 13.54
N THR A 898 -11.89 16.13 14.14
CA THR A 898 -12.66 15.02 14.71
C THR A 898 -13.81 14.63 13.78
N GLN A 899 -13.79 13.40 13.26
CA GLN A 899 -14.85 12.90 12.37
C GLN A 899 -16.13 12.56 13.16
N LEU A 900 -17.19 13.34 12.94
CA LEU A 900 -18.49 13.17 13.60
C LEU A 900 -19.40 12.21 12.84
N THR A 901 -19.41 12.32 11.50
CA THR A 901 -20.03 11.38 10.55
C THR A 901 -19.07 11.17 9.37
N ASN A 902 -19.40 10.29 8.41
CA ASN A 902 -18.56 10.06 7.22
C ASN A 902 -18.07 11.38 6.56
N ASN A 903 -18.98 12.35 6.37
CA ASN A 903 -18.69 13.62 5.70
C ASN A 903 -18.66 14.85 6.62
N PHE A 904 -19.04 14.74 7.90
CA PHE A 904 -19.08 15.89 8.82
C PHE A 904 -17.99 15.78 9.88
N PHE A 905 -17.18 16.83 9.99
CA PHE A 905 -16.01 16.90 10.84
C PHE A 905 -16.06 18.17 11.70
N PHE A 906 -15.35 18.14 12.81
CA PHE A 906 -15.19 19.25 13.72
C PHE A 906 -13.71 19.45 14.02
N LEU A 907 -13.11 20.47 13.42
CA LEU A 907 -11.72 20.83 13.68
C LEU A 907 -11.62 21.76 14.88
N THR A 908 -10.68 21.46 15.76
CA THR A 908 -10.26 22.32 16.87
C THR A 908 -8.78 22.67 16.69
N GLY A 909 -8.44 23.95 16.72
CA GLY A 909 -7.08 24.43 16.55
C GLY A 909 -6.66 25.46 17.60
N ILE A 910 -5.35 25.56 17.80
CA ILE A 910 -4.71 26.62 18.58
C ILE A 910 -3.48 27.08 17.78
N ARG A 911 -3.35 28.39 17.58
CA ARG A 911 -2.11 29.02 17.07
C ARG A 911 -1.55 29.94 18.14
N SER A 912 -0.22 29.97 18.27
CA SER A 912 0.49 30.81 19.24
C SER A 912 1.71 31.46 18.61
N ILE A 913 1.83 32.77 18.78
CA ILE A 913 2.97 33.56 18.32
C ILE A 913 3.75 34.06 19.54
N LEU A 914 5.05 33.80 19.56
CA LEU A 914 5.99 34.27 20.57
C LEU A 914 7.21 34.93 19.90
N ALA A 915 7.89 35.86 20.56
CA ALA A 915 9.20 36.31 20.10
C ALA A 915 10.20 36.56 21.24
N THR A 916 11.50 36.48 20.95
CA THR A 916 12.56 36.66 21.97
C THR A 916 12.76 38.13 22.38
N HIS A 917 12.69 39.05 21.42
CA HIS A 917 12.88 40.49 21.64
C HIS A 917 11.75 41.31 21.02
N THR A 918 11.43 42.44 21.65
CA THR A 918 10.49 43.41 21.12
C THR A 918 11.13 44.15 19.95
N VAL A 919 10.50 44.14 18.78
CA VAL A 919 10.88 44.91 17.60
C VAL A 919 9.64 45.66 17.13
N VAL A 920 9.52 46.92 17.57
CA VAL A 920 8.31 47.75 17.37
C VAL A 920 8.01 47.95 15.90
N GLU A 921 9.04 48.19 15.07
CA GLU A 921 8.88 48.31 13.61
C GLU A 921 8.21 47.09 12.98
N ASN A 922 8.35 45.90 13.58
CA ASN A 922 7.83 44.64 13.07
C ASN A 922 6.58 44.16 13.82
N GLU A 923 6.01 45.00 14.69
CA GLU A 923 4.91 44.65 15.60
C GLU A 923 5.19 43.33 16.38
N LEU A 924 6.45 43.07 16.73
CA LEU A 924 6.83 41.91 17.54
C LEU A 924 7.05 42.33 18.98
N GLY A 925 6.34 41.71 19.92
CA GLY A 925 6.61 41.83 21.36
C GLY A 925 7.55 40.73 21.87
N SER A 926 8.32 41.02 22.91
CA SER A 926 9.03 39.97 23.67
C SER A 926 8.06 39.13 24.51
N GLY A 927 8.22 37.81 24.47
CA GLY A 927 7.40 36.83 25.18
C GLY A 927 6.28 36.28 24.32
N LEU A 928 5.15 35.93 24.94
CA LEU A 928 3.92 35.56 24.25
C LEU A 928 3.26 36.83 23.66
N ASN A 929 2.99 36.80 22.36
CA ASN A 929 2.33 37.88 21.64
C ASN A 929 0.85 37.57 21.45
N GLN A 930 0.51 36.40 20.90
CA GLN A 930 -0.88 36.05 20.57
C GLN A 930 -1.21 34.59 20.89
N MET A 931 -2.47 34.36 21.28
CA MET A 931 -3.12 33.06 21.26
C MET A 931 -4.41 33.17 20.42
N ARG A 932 -4.49 32.36 19.35
CA ARG A 932 -5.68 32.17 18.52
C ARG A 932 -6.31 30.81 18.85
N TYR A 933 -7.62 30.78 19.07
CA TYR A 933 -8.39 29.55 19.29
C TYR A 933 -9.38 29.36 18.14
N ILE A 934 -9.30 28.21 17.48
CA ILE A 934 -10.02 27.92 16.23
C ILE A 934 -11.04 26.80 16.45
N ILE A 935 -12.27 27.04 16.03
CA ILE A 935 -13.34 26.04 15.99
C ILE A 935 -13.95 26.04 14.58
N ARG A 936 -13.71 24.97 13.81
CA ARG A 936 -14.13 24.84 12.41
C ARG A 936 -14.95 23.55 12.17
N PRO A 937 -16.28 23.55 12.35
CA PRO A 937 -17.15 22.56 11.75
C PRO A 937 -17.06 22.62 10.21
N TYR A 938 -16.81 21.47 9.56
CA TYR A 938 -16.77 21.38 8.10
C TYR A 938 -17.48 20.14 7.56
N TYR A 939 -18.04 20.29 6.35
CA TYR A 939 -18.69 19.23 5.60
C TYR A 939 -17.94 18.95 4.30
N ARG A 940 -17.51 17.71 4.12
CA ARG A 940 -16.88 17.18 2.92
C ARG A 940 -17.94 16.91 1.85
N VAL A 941 -18.05 17.80 0.87
CA VAL A 941 -19.06 17.71 -0.21
C VAL A 941 -18.70 16.59 -1.19
N MET A 942 -17.41 16.46 -1.49
CA MET A 942 -16.81 15.37 -2.26
C MET A 942 -15.31 15.29 -1.93
N PRO A 943 -14.58 14.22 -2.33
CA PRO A 943 -13.12 14.19 -2.23
C PRO A 943 -12.45 15.49 -2.70
N GLY A 944 -11.61 16.07 -1.85
CA GLY A 944 -10.92 17.32 -2.13
C GLY A 944 -11.78 18.60 -2.13
N LEU A 945 -13.06 18.56 -1.73
CA LEU A 945 -13.90 19.77 -1.57
C LEU A 945 -14.65 19.76 -0.24
N ASN A 946 -14.31 20.72 0.63
CA ASN A 946 -15.00 20.97 1.90
C ASN A 946 -15.66 22.34 1.89
N VAL A 947 -16.80 22.47 2.57
CA VAL A 947 -17.41 23.75 2.99
C VAL A 947 -17.38 23.84 4.51
N TYR A 948 -17.12 25.02 5.06
CA TYR A 948 -16.94 25.18 6.50
C TYR A 948 -17.49 26.51 7.03
N THR A 949 -17.71 26.52 8.33
CA THR A 949 -17.85 27.72 9.14
C THR A 949 -16.73 27.69 10.17
N GLU A 950 -16.08 28.81 10.39
CA GLU A 950 -14.94 28.94 11.29
C GLU A 950 -15.20 30.06 12.29
N PHE A 951 -15.01 29.73 13.56
CA PHE A 951 -15.01 30.68 14.65
C PHE A 951 -13.58 30.79 15.18
N GLU A 952 -13.04 32.01 15.15
CA GLU A 952 -11.74 32.32 15.72
C GLU A 952 -11.89 33.28 16.90
N TYR A 953 -11.14 33.03 17.97
CA TYR A 953 -10.98 33.93 19.09
C TYR A 953 -9.51 34.25 19.31
N ASP A 954 -9.16 35.49 19.01
CA ASP A 954 -7.81 36.03 19.15
C ASP A 954 -7.67 36.83 20.43
N LYS A 955 -6.50 36.67 21.05
CA LYS A 955 -6.15 37.39 22.27
C LYS A 955 -4.67 37.70 22.30
N ASP A 956 -4.38 38.97 22.52
CA ASP A 956 -3.01 39.49 22.51
C ASP A 956 -2.48 39.74 23.92
N TYR A 957 -1.16 39.63 24.04
CA TYR A 957 -0.43 39.53 25.29
C TYR A 957 0.83 40.40 25.30
N GLY A 958 1.41 40.55 26.49
CA GLY A 958 2.77 41.03 26.68
C GLY A 958 3.05 42.44 26.13
N ALA A 959 4.19 42.57 25.44
CA ALA A 959 4.58 43.83 24.80
C ALA A 959 3.79 44.11 23.51
N TYR A 960 3.40 43.07 22.77
CA TYR A 960 2.63 43.19 21.54
C TYR A 960 1.27 43.86 21.78
N LYS A 961 0.52 43.40 22.79
CA LYS A 961 -0.72 44.04 23.24
C LYS A 961 -0.56 45.54 23.49
N ARG A 962 0.56 45.98 24.07
CA ARG A 962 0.80 47.42 24.32
C ARG A 962 1.00 48.16 23.01
N ILE A 963 1.82 47.64 22.10
CA ILE A 963 2.02 48.20 20.76
C ILE A 963 0.67 48.38 20.04
N LEU A 964 -0.17 47.34 20.00
CA LEU A 964 -1.50 47.44 19.39
C LEU A 964 -2.41 48.45 20.10
N THR A 965 -2.43 48.47 21.44
CA THR A 965 -3.24 49.44 22.20
C THR A 965 -2.79 50.88 21.95
N ASP A 966 -1.48 51.12 21.80
CA ASP A 966 -0.90 52.43 21.50
C ASP A 966 -1.21 52.87 20.04
N LEU A 967 -1.42 51.92 19.13
CA LEU A 967 -1.92 52.14 17.76
C LEU A 967 -3.46 52.31 17.69
N GLY A 968 -4.18 52.08 18.79
CA GLY A 968 -5.64 52.18 18.87
C GLY A 968 -6.40 50.90 18.51
N GLU A 969 -5.70 49.77 18.36
CA GLU A 969 -6.25 48.48 17.98
C GLU A 969 -6.75 47.65 19.18
N SER A 970 -7.66 46.71 18.92
CA SER A 970 -8.26 45.86 19.95
C SER A 970 -7.36 44.66 20.26
N ALA A 971 -6.94 44.53 21.52
CA ALA A 971 -6.13 43.39 22.00
C ALA A 971 -6.89 42.03 22.11
N THR A 972 -8.07 41.95 21.52
CA THR A 972 -8.90 40.75 21.36
C THR A 972 -9.79 40.92 20.14
N GLN A 973 -9.87 39.90 19.30
CA GLN A 973 -10.75 39.85 18.13
C GLN A 973 -11.58 38.56 18.14
N THR A 974 -12.73 38.59 17.46
CA THR A 974 -13.58 37.42 17.30
C THR A 974 -14.14 37.43 15.88
N THR A 975 -13.73 36.44 15.10
CA THR A 975 -14.01 36.32 13.67
C THR A 975 -15.00 35.17 13.48
N LEU A 976 -15.99 35.35 12.61
CA LEU A 976 -16.91 34.27 12.21
C LEU A 976 -17.00 34.22 10.69
N SER A 977 -16.19 33.36 10.09
CA SER A 977 -16.07 33.25 8.64
C SER A 977 -16.79 32.03 8.06
N PHE A 978 -17.16 32.15 6.80
CA PHE A 978 -17.72 31.05 5.99
C PHE A 978 -16.81 30.80 4.81
N GLY A 979 -16.41 29.55 4.59
CA GLY A 979 -15.34 29.25 3.65
C GLY A 979 -15.48 27.94 2.87
N VAL A 980 -14.64 27.82 1.86
CA VAL A 980 -14.50 26.66 0.98
C VAL A 980 -13.03 26.27 0.91
N ALA A 981 -12.74 24.98 1.08
CA ALA A 981 -11.40 24.41 0.94
C ALA A 981 -11.36 23.41 -0.22
N VAL A 982 -10.37 23.54 -1.11
CA VAL A 982 -10.21 22.76 -2.34
C VAL A 982 -8.81 22.17 -2.45
N ILE A 983 -8.72 20.89 -2.86
CA ILE A 983 -7.47 20.17 -3.12
C ILE A 983 -7.37 19.79 -4.61
N PHE A 984 -6.32 20.22 -5.33
CA PHE A 984 -6.21 20.07 -6.80
C PHE A 984 -4.79 19.84 -7.35
#